data_AF-T0INC8-F1
#
_entry.id   AF-T0INC8-F1
#
_cell.length_a   1.000
_cell.length_b   1.000
_cell.length_c   1.000
_cell.angle_alpha   90.00
_cell.angle_beta   90.00
_cell.angle_gamma   90.00
#
_symmetry.space_group_name_H-M   'P 1'
#
loop_
_entity.id
_entity.type
_entity.pdbx_description
1 polymer ?
#
loop_
_entity_poly.entity_id
_entity_poly.type
_entity_poly.pdbx_seq_one_letter_code
_entity_poly.pdbx_strand_id
1 'polypeptide(L)'
;MDFEFDTVGTVSVANGSTEVVGTGTNWVANYPGLELNIDGLNYPVKSVNSKSSITLVHPFPGQTATNKAYTIVPVHPNPNTVTQSVTTMIEKSADLYERALDIIENGVDGGDSAYETAVKNGFVGTEQQWLDSLKGRDGSQVGLGAVVNIKEVAPIPPGASGYQLIVPVTVGDPPMNLTQTAQVIIPTDKPDSGIAIWAKSTTSGLAVVLGLVNAPIPLPPGSDEELDLSGSGTVYGDPGTIFPLGIYLAGSTANFTLTSPSGFPLRIERRNDITVPVASDWTITNAGSPWPVSGDAVGASNVLYKRVYGSTDGSAMTNGRLRLMKGVYLITDPLGLTFKQTTDDGTTQTPPSIKMTFNGVVNEEYPILATMYDYNVGKFELRRHWAGSSTLVVTIGRGNSETQIVSADDPAFAAGSLKSWSVEFIDNEGSPGGTVRFYSNGVQIGPDQTSEVKLRITPSMCLECNSSGNNTSDSQNNLEVAALNVAYGRPDVQSSYDVAASGPISAADLQMLCVDARGFSTPQAPVTVRYQAAGQDPYGLEVVVGDMIVPSGRAFKVVLEDWSSGEGVAHPNELIMTRPAAQNCRFEDTSLYGAQAPWTEVLPKGAVPNIGGINYYCEGIRMGTYVQFQLGYDWDTTTMPSNPFGDPQGKNSYMVPHKWLIYDNAGTLLGRIEQPNGQPLNTTASPVSWSGTLDGRANPMVTAANKWYPKGTVRSGIIWRSHAEPPAYSQQDIWNRVPTYDVAVPFGSQGAASVNGGDLRAGTGEQLTRLIHQKCPEGLAGVA
;
A
#
# COMPACT_ATOMS: atom_id res chain seq x y z
N MET A 1 -6.70 49.69 19.58
CA MET A 1 -5.30 49.37 19.27
C MET A 1 -5.42 48.52 18.02
N ASP A 2 -5.15 49.10 16.84
CA ASP A 2 -5.27 48.38 15.58
C ASP A 2 -4.22 47.26 15.60
N PHE A 3 -4.68 46.02 15.64
CA PHE A 3 -3.83 44.85 15.73
C PHE A 3 -3.30 44.55 14.32
N GLU A 4 -2.12 45.07 13.99
CA GLU A 4 -1.39 44.70 12.79
C GLU A 4 -0.85 43.29 12.99
N PHE A 5 -1.45 42.30 12.30
CA PHE A 5 -1.01 40.91 12.36
C PHE A 5 0.35 40.80 11.67
N ASP A 6 1.42 40.75 12.46
CA ASP A 6 2.77 40.63 11.93
C ASP A 6 2.96 39.25 11.29
N THR A 7 2.95 39.22 9.95
CA THR A 7 3.30 38.06 9.12
C THR A 7 4.69 38.19 8.53
N VAL A 8 5.49 39.15 9.00
CA VAL A 8 6.86 39.37 8.52
C VAL A 8 7.78 38.31 9.11
N GLY A 9 8.72 37.83 8.28
CA GLY A 9 9.66 36.77 8.65
C GLY A 9 9.10 35.36 8.43
N THR A 10 9.82 34.38 8.96
CA THR A 10 9.48 32.94 8.82
C THR A 10 9.63 32.23 10.15
N VAL A 11 8.96 31.08 10.31
CA VAL A 11 9.05 30.24 11.50
C VAL A 11 9.68 28.89 11.22
N SER A 12 10.36 28.36 12.23
CA SER A 12 10.89 27.00 12.26
C SER A 12 10.45 26.30 13.53
N VAL A 13 9.95 25.08 13.42
CA VAL A 13 9.52 24.25 14.54
C VAL A 13 9.85 22.79 14.25
N ALA A 14 10.52 22.13 15.20
CA ALA A 14 10.87 20.73 15.06
C ALA A 14 9.68 19.82 15.40
N ASN A 15 9.59 18.67 14.72
CA ASN A 15 8.61 17.63 15.07
C ASN A 15 8.76 17.25 16.55
N GLY A 16 7.65 17.23 17.28
CA GLY A 16 7.62 16.93 18.72
C GLY A 16 8.13 18.08 19.61
N SER A 17 8.53 19.22 19.03
CA SER A 17 8.87 20.42 19.79
C SER A 17 7.62 21.26 20.02
N THR A 18 7.48 21.79 21.23
CA THR A 18 6.54 22.89 21.47
C THR A 18 7.15 24.25 21.12
N GLU A 19 8.46 24.34 20.95
CA GLU A 19 9.16 25.59 20.66
C GLU A 19 9.20 25.89 19.15
N VAL A 20 8.70 27.08 18.81
CA VAL A 20 8.72 27.66 17.46
C VAL A 20 9.67 28.86 17.48
N VAL A 21 10.65 28.85 16.59
CA VAL A 21 11.65 29.91 16.42
C VAL A 21 11.32 30.75 15.18
N GLY A 22 11.11 32.05 15.38
CA GLY A 22 10.93 33.03 14.31
C GLY A 22 12.26 33.59 13.82
N THR A 23 12.39 33.85 12.52
CA THR A 23 13.51 34.56 11.89
C THR A 23 12.96 35.77 11.16
N GLY A 24 13.38 36.98 11.55
CA GLY A 24 12.86 38.23 10.99
C GLY A 24 11.44 38.59 11.46
N THR A 25 10.92 37.92 12.49
CA THR A 25 9.61 38.17 13.11
C THR A 25 9.69 39.24 14.21
N ASN A 26 8.58 39.90 14.53
CA ASN A 26 8.53 40.94 15.57
C ASN A 26 7.31 40.79 16.52
N TRP A 27 7.09 39.57 17.02
CA TRP A 27 5.96 39.24 17.91
C TRP A 27 5.94 40.00 19.24
N VAL A 28 4.76 40.33 19.73
CA VAL A 28 4.59 40.99 21.03
C VAL A 28 4.21 39.95 22.08
N ALA A 29 4.95 39.91 23.18
CA ALA A 29 4.68 38.99 24.29
C ALA A 29 3.34 39.31 24.97
N ASN A 30 2.68 38.27 25.51
CA ASN A 30 1.44 38.34 26.32
C ASN A 30 0.11 38.57 25.59
N TYR A 31 -0.11 37.96 24.42
CA TYR A 31 -1.45 37.81 23.86
C TYR A 31 -2.15 36.56 24.39
N PRO A 32 -3.32 36.68 25.06
CA PRO A 32 -4.09 35.52 25.48
C PRO A 32 -4.93 34.97 24.32
N GLY A 33 -4.83 33.64 24.13
CA GLY A 33 -5.62 32.90 23.17
C GLY A 33 -5.18 33.18 21.74
N LEU A 34 -4.20 32.43 21.26
CA LEU A 34 -3.66 32.52 19.91
C LEU A 34 -3.53 31.11 19.33
N GLU A 35 -3.64 31.01 18.01
CA GLU A 35 -3.26 29.87 17.19
C GLU A 35 -2.23 30.33 16.16
N LEU A 36 -1.16 29.56 15.96
CA LEU A 36 -0.18 29.75 14.92
C LEU A 36 -0.58 28.92 13.71
N ASN A 37 -0.76 29.53 12.55
CA ASN A 37 -0.99 28.84 11.29
C ASN A 37 0.33 28.63 10.54
N ILE A 38 0.64 27.40 10.16
CA ILE A 38 1.77 27.07 9.26
C ILE A 38 1.20 26.14 8.17
N ASP A 39 1.43 26.49 6.90
CA ASP A 39 0.96 25.74 5.72
C ASP A 39 -0.55 25.37 5.77
N GLY A 40 -1.39 26.23 6.36
CA GLY A 40 -2.84 26.08 6.39
C GLY A 40 -3.41 25.38 7.63
N LEU A 41 -2.56 24.88 8.55
CA LEU A 41 -2.98 24.22 9.78
C LEU A 41 -2.76 25.13 11.01
N ASN A 42 -3.75 25.21 11.89
CA ASN A 42 -3.71 26.01 13.11
C ASN A 42 -3.19 25.20 14.31
N TYR A 43 -2.27 25.79 15.05
CA TYR A 43 -1.65 25.20 16.23
C TYR A 43 -1.87 26.12 17.44
N PRO A 44 -2.58 25.66 18.48
CA PRO A 44 -2.81 26.48 19.67
C PRO A 44 -1.49 26.92 20.30
N VAL A 45 -1.35 28.22 20.54
CA VAL A 45 -0.18 28.85 21.13
C VAL A 45 -0.37 28.92 22.65
N LYS A 46 0.55 28.30 23.38
CA LYS A 46 0.62 28.36 24.84
C LYS A 46 1.16 29.70 25.32
N SER A 47 2.19 30.21 24.66
CA SER A 47 2.78 31.51 24.98
C SER A 47 3.58 32.09 23.81
N VAL A 48 3.59 33.41 23.69
CA VAL A 48 4.58 34.14 22.88
C VAL A 48 5.73 34.51 23.81
N ASN A 49 6.86 33.82 23.68
CA ASN A 49 7.99 33.92 24.60
C ASN A 49 8.85 35.17 24.31
N SER A 50 8.96 35.57 23.04
CA SER A 50 9.68 36.77 22.60
C SER A 50 9.23 37.20 21.20
N LYS A 51 9.88 38.23 20.63
CA LYS A 51 9.68 38.65 19.23
C LYS A 51 9.91 37.57 18.18
N SER A 52 10.62 36.51 18.56
CA SER A 52 11.06 35.44 17.69
C SER A 52 10.96 34.06 18.34
N SER A 53 10.16 33.91 19.39
CA SER A 53 9.93 32.59 20.02
C SER A 53 8.49 32.47 20.50
N ILE A 54 7.85 31.36 20.14
CA ILE A 54 6.51 30.94 20.56
C ILE A 54 6.58 29.53 21.13
N THR A 55 5.78 29.25 22.16
CA THR A 55 5.52 27.89 22.65
C THR A 55 4.11 27.48 22.25
N LEU A 56 3.94 26.33 21.60
CA LEU A 56 2.66 25.70 21.31
C LEU A 56 2.09 24.96 22.55
N VAL A 57 0.77 24.81 22.61
CA VAL A 57 0.07 24.07 23.68
C VAL A 57 0.43 22.59 23.64
N HIS A 58 0.51 22.05 22.42
CA HIS A 58 0.91 20.68 22.17
C HIS A 58 2.19 20.64 21.34
N PRO A 59 3.04 19.62 21.51
CA PRO A 59 4.16 19.37 20.61
C PRO A 59 3.72 19.44 19.15
N PHE A 60 4.50 20.09 18.30
CA PHE A 60 4.18 20.23 16.89
C PHE A 60 4.04 18.85 16.23
N PRO A 61 2.84 18.48 15.74
CA PRO A 61 2.56 17.12 15.30
C PRO A 61 3.00 16.85 13.84
N GLY A 62 3.42 17.90 13.12
CA GLY A 62 3.88 17.82 11.73
C GLY A 62 5.38 17.54 11.61
N GLN A 63 5.85 17.27 10.38
CA GLN A 63 7.29 17.18 10.09
C GLN A 63 7.99 18.50 10.39
N THR A 64 9.23 18.45 10.89
CA THR A 64 10.05 19.63 11.19
C THR A 64 9.96 20.67 10.08
N ALA A 65 9.31 21.78 10.39
CA ALA A 65 9.13 22.92 9.50
C ALA A 65 10.31 23.86 9.70
N THR A 66 10.98 24.26 8.63
CA THR A 66 12.09 25.22 8.69
C THR A 66 11.84 26.36 7.70
N ASN A 67 11.96 27.60 8.19
CA ASN A 67 11.77 28.84 7.43
C ASN A 67 10.42 28.92 6.67
N LYS A 68 9.34 28.47 7.31
CA LYS A 68 7.99 28.51 6.73
C LYS A 68 7.32 29.86 6.94
N ALA A 69 6.47 30.26 5.99
CA ALA A 69 5.54 31.36 6.19
C ALA A 69 4.50 30.99 7.25
N TYR A 70 3.98 31.99 7.97
CA TYR A 70 3.05 31.77 9.08
C TYR A 70 2.00 32.87 9.19
N THR A 71 0.97 32.61 9.99
CA THR A 71 0.00 33.63 10.43
C THR A 71 -0.39 33.37 11.88
N ILE A 72 -0.76 34.39 12.66
CA ILE A 72 -1.24 34.23 14.05
C ILE A 72 -2.73 34.62 14.13
N VAL A 73 -3.55 33.78 14.76
CA VAL A 73 -5.02 33.90 14.84
C VAL A 73 -5.47 33.96 16.31
N PRO A 74 -6.19 34.99 16.79
CA PRO A 74 -6.66 35.03 18.18
C PRO A 74 -7.92 34.18 18.44
N VAL A 75 -8.01 33.61 19.66
CA VAL A 75 -9.11 32.78 20.18
C VAL A 75 -9.55 33.32 21.55
N HIS A 76 -10.79 33.79 21.69
CA HIS A 76 -11.25 34.45 22.94
C HIS A 76 -11.56 33.46 24.09
N PRO A 77 -11.04 33.66 25.32
CA PRO A 77 -11.46 32.91 26.53
C PRO A 77 -12.40 33.70 27.49
N ASN A 78 -13.30 32.98 28.18
CA ASN A 78 -14.23 33.44 29.24
C ASN A 78 -13.49 33.69 30.60
N PRO A 79 -13.89 34.63 31.50
CA PRO A 79 -12.99 35.35 32.41
C PRO A 79 -12.86 34.84 33.87
N ASN A 80 -13.02 33.54 34.16
CA ASN A 80 -12.95 33.02 35.55
C ASN A 80 -11.61 32.40 35.99
N THR A 81 -10.56 32.48 35.17
CA THR A 81 -9.25 31.83 35.45
C THR A 81 -8.24 32.72 36.18
N VAL A 82 -8.47 34.03 36.25
CA VAL A 82 -7.51 34.99 36.82
C VAL A 82 -7.44 34.93 38.35
N THR A 83 -8.53 34.59 39.03
CA THR A 83 -8.56 34.49 40.50
C THR A 83 -7.86 33.23 41.02
N GLN A 84 -7.84 32.14 40.25
CA GLN A 84 -7.20 30.88 40.67
C GLN A 84 -5.68 30.90 40.49
N SER A 85 -5.16 31.59 39.48
CA SER A 85 -3.71 31.70 39.25
C SER A 85 -2.97 32.54 40.29
N VAL A 86 -3.64 33.53 40.90
CA VAL A 86 -3.04 34.43 41.89
C VAL A 86 -2.88 33.74 43.26
N THR A 87 -3.80 32.84 43.65
CA THR A 87 -3.68 32.08 44.91
C THR A 87 -2.58 31.01 44.84
N THR A 88 -2.41 30.32 43.71
CA THR A 88 -1.38 29.27 43.55
C THR A 88 0.05 29.82 43.43
N MET A 89 0.22 31.08 43.00
CA MET A 89 1.54 31.72 42.91
C MET A 89 2.07 32.20 44.27
N ILE A 90 1.17 32.55 45.22
CA ILE A 90 1.54 32.96 46.58
C ILE A 90 2.09 31.78 47.40
N GLU A 91 1.56 30.57 47.20
CA GLU A 91 1.99 29.37 47.92
C GLU A 91 3.33 28.80 47.39
N LYS A 92 3.60 28.88 46.08
CA LYS A 92 4.88 28.39 45.50
C LYS A 92 6.08 29.32 45.73
N SER A 93 5.85 30.61 45.99
CA SER A 93 6.94 31.54 46.30
C SER A 93 7.54 31.34 47.71
N ALA A 94 6.77 30.77 48.65
CA ALA A 94 7.26 30.46 50.00
C ALA A 94 8.18 29.22 50.02
N ASP A 95 7.91 28.22 49.17
CA ASP A 95 8.63 26.94 49.12
C ASP A 95 10.01 27.03 48.45
N LEU A 96 10.18 27.99 47.52
CA LEU A 96 11.45 28.26 46.85
C LEU A 96 12.44 29.06 47.71
N TYR A 97 11.95 29.82 48.69
CA TYR A 97 12.80 30.61 49.59
C TYR A 97 13.54 29.71 50.60
N GLU A 98 12.88 28.67 51.11
CA GLU A 98 13.47 27.71 52.06
C GLU A 98 14.47 26.74 51.41
N ARG A 99 14.23 26.29 50.17
CA ARG A 99 15.18 25.43 49.42
C ARG A 99 16.45 26.16 48.98
N ALA A 100 16.37 27.47 48.76
CA ALA A 100 17.54 28.27 48.43
C ALA A 100 18.47 28.46 49.65
N LEU A 101 17.92 28.51 50.86
CA LEU A 101 18.70 28.61 52.10
C LEU A 101 19.48 27.32 52.41
N ASP A 102 18.92 26.13 52.15
CA ASP A 102 19.58 24.84 52.38
C ASP A 102 20.79 24.60 51.44
N ILE A 103 20.67 25.02 50.17
CA ILE A 103 21.77 24.90 49.19
C ILE A 103 22.90 25.90 49.48
N ILE A 104 22.59 27.07 50.04
CA ILE A 104 23.56 28.10 50.40
C ILE A 104 24.33 27.72 51.68
N GLU A 105 23.74 26.93 52.59
CA GLU A 105 24.36 26.55 53.86
C GLU A 105 25.11 25.20 53.83
N ASN A 106 24.75 24.24 52.96
CA ASN A 106 25.31 22.88 53.02
C ASN A 106 26.06 22.34 51.77
N GLY A 107 25.95 22.97 50.60
CA GLY A 107 26.64 22.50 49.38
C GLY A 107 26.27 21.06 48.93
N VAL A 108 26.72 20.64 47.74
CA VAL A 108 26.58 19.25 47.27
C VAL A 108 27.99 18.73 46.95
N ASP A 109 28.57 17.95 47.86
CA ASP A 109 29.96 17.47 47.80
C ASP A 109 30.04 15.93 47.65
N GLY A 110 30.95 15.48 46.76
CA GLY A 110 31.75 14.25 46.93
C GLY A 110 31.23 12.90 46.44
N GLY A 111 31.72 12.42 45.28
CA GLY A 111 31.62 11.01 44.84
C GLY A 111 32.83 10.56 44.01
N ASP A 112 33.39 9.39 44.32
CA ASP A 112 34.67 8.86 43.84
C ASP A 112 34.75 8.58 42.32
N SER A 113 35.96 8.62 41.76
CA SER A 113 36.30 8.26 40.38
C SER A 113 36.36 6.74 40.12
N ALA A 114 36.33 6.34 38.84
CA ALA A 114 36.35 4.93 38.42
C ALA A 114 37.64 4.18 38.83
N TYR A 115 38.77 4.87 38.92
CA TYR A 115 40.02 4.30 39.44
C TYR A 115 39.95 4.08 40.96
N GLU A 116 39.37 5.02 41.72
CA GLU A 116 39.14 4.87 43.16
C GLU A 116 38.20 3.70 43.48
N THR A 117 37.29 3.36 42.55
CA THR A 117 36.46 2.16 42.63
C THR A 117 37.24 0.86 42.31
N ALA A 118 38.18 0.87 41.34
CA ALA A 118 39.02 -0.27 41.02
C ALA A 118 40.00 -0.62 42.15
N VAL A 119 40.57 0.40 42.83
CA VAL A 119 41.41 0.23 44.03
C VAL A 119 40.59 -0.36 45.19
N LYS A 120 39.37 0.13 45.42
CA LYS A 120 38.46 -0.41 46.45
C LYS A 120 38.11 -1.90 46.23
N ASN A 121 38.13 -2.38 44.99
CA ASN A 121 37.80 -3.76 44.63
C ASN A 121 39.03 -4.69 44.46
N GLY A 122 40.19 -4.28 44.98
CA GLY A 122 41.36 -5.16 45.11
C GLY A 122 42.39 -5.07 43.99
N PHE A 123 42.29 -4.07 43.10
CA PHE A 123 43.38 -3.78 42.16
C PHE A 123 44.55 -3.12 42.91
N VAL A 124 45.75 -3.72 42.79
CA VAL A 124 46.99 -3.19 43.38
C VAL A 124 47.90 -2.73 42.24
N GLY A 125 47.94 -1.43 42.01
CA GLY A 125 48.76 -0.81 40.97
C GLY A 125 48.39 0.65 40.76
N THR A 126 49.23 1.38 40.01
CA THR A 126 48.94 2.77 39.63
C THR A 126 47.85 2.83 38.55
N GLU A 127 47.19 3.98 38.42
CA GLU A 127 46.15 4.21 37.41
C GLU A 127 46.61 3.88 35.98
N GLN A 128 47.88 4.15 35.67
CA GLN A 128 48.48 3.81 34.37
C GLN A 128 48.67 2.29 34.18
N GLN A 129 49.03 1.55 35.23
CA GLN A 129 49.16 0.08 35.17
C GLN A 129 47.81 -0.61 34.99
N TRP A 130 46.74 0.00 35.53
CA TRP A 130 45.37 -0.46 35.29
C TRP A 130 45.00 -0.33 33.81
N LEU A 131 45.29 0.83 33.22
CA LEU A 131 45.03 1.10 31.79
C LEU A 131 45.85 0.21 30.84
N ASP A 132 47.09 -0.15 31.19
CA ASP A 132 47.96 -0.99 30.35
C ASP A 132 47.57 -2.49 30.39
N SER A 133 46.86 -2.94 31.43
CA SER A 133 46.35 -4.32 31.54
C SER A 133 45.23 -4.65 30.54
N LEU A 134 44.65 -3.63 29.91
CA LEU A 134 43.47 -3.73 29.05
C LEU A 134 43.81 -3.97 27.55
N LYS A 135 45.06 -4.31 27.20
CA LYS A 135 45.52 -4.51 25.80
C LYS A 135 45.93 -5.95 25.48
N GLY A 136 45.35 -6.56 24.43
CA GLY A 136 45.69 -7.89 23.90
C GLY A 136 46.75 -7.90 22.77
N ARG A 137 47.25 -9.09 22.36
CA ARG A 137 48.34 -9.29 21.36
C ARG A 137 47.83 -9.70 19.97
N ASP A 138 48.59 -9.33 18.92
CA ASP A 138 48.49 -9.84 17.53
C ASP A 138 49.76 -10.62 17.09
N GLY A 139 49.61 -11.58 16.16
CA GLY A 139 50.72 -12.14 15.36
C GLY A 139 50.58 -13.58 14.80
N SER A 140 50.45 -13.69 13.47
CA SER A 140 50.49 -14.87 12.57
C SER A 140 51.80 -15.71 12.54
N GLN A 141 51.76 -17.00 12.11
CA GLN A 141 52.71 -17.66 11.16
C GLN A 141 52.32 -19.12 10.70
N VAL A 142 52.20 -19.31 9.35
CA VAL A 142 52.67 -20.34 8.36
C VAL A 142 52.63 -21.87 8.65
N GLY A 143 52.31 -22.83 7.75
CA GLY A 143 52.04 -22.88 6.29
C GLY A 143 51.42 -24.23 5.84
N LEU A 144 50.99 -24.36 4.57
CA LEU A 144 50.23 -25.51 4.03
C LEU A 144 51.13 -26.59 3.38
N GLY A 145 50.97 -27.85 3.81
CA GLY A 145 51.46 -29.05 3.10
C GLY A 145 50.32 -29.73 2.35
N ALA A 146 50.56 -30.15 1.11
CA ALA A 146 49.59 -30.89 0.30
C ALA A 146 49.34 -32.31 0.85
N VAL A 147 48.07 -32.72 0.94
CA VAL A 147 47.67 -34.09 1.29
C VAL A 147 47.03 -34.74 0.04
N VAL A 148 47.55 -35.90 -0.36
CA VAL A 148 47.22 -36.60 -1.63
C VAL A 148 46.29 -37.80 -1.38
N ASN A 149 45.86 -38.06 -0.14
CA ASN A 149 45.03 -39.22 0.16
C ASN A 149 44.00 -38.94 1.28
N ILE A 150 42.72 -39.08 0.94
CA ILE A 150 41.59 -38.74 1.84
C ILE A 150 41.44 -39.71 3.02
N LYS A 151 42.12 -40.86 2.99
CA LYS A 151 42.13 -41.84 4.10
C LYS A 151 43.12 -41.51 5.22
N GLU A 152 43.98 -40.51 5.02
CA GLU A 152 44.94 -40.03 6.02
C GLU A 152 44.39 -38.85 6.85
N VAL A 153 43.14 -38.46 6.61
CA VAL A 153 42.48 -37.36 7.32
C VAL A 153 41.90 -37.88 8.64
N ALA A 154 42.52 -37.50 9.75
CA ALA A 154 41.93 -37.69 11.08
C ALA A 154 40.69 -36.79 11.27
N PRO A 155 39.68 -37.19 12.07
CA PRO A 155 38.51 -36.37 12.35
C PRO A 155 38.89 -35.03 12.98
N ILE A 156 38.23 -33.95 12.54
CA ILE A 156 38.38 -32.62 13.16
C ILE A 156 37.61 -32.63 14.50
N PRO A 157 38.27 -32.32 15.65
CA PRO A 157 37.59 -32.21 16.93
C PRO A 157 36.60 -31.02 16.96
N PRO A 158 35.54 -31.08 17.77
CA PRO A 158 34.60 -29.97 17.92
C PRO A 158 35.31 -28.68 18.34
N GLY A 159 35.22 -27.62 17.51
CA GLY A 159 35.78 -26.30 17.78
C GLY A 159 36.92 -25.83 16.86
N ALA A 160 37.33 -26.60 15.86
CA ALA A 160 38.31 -26.16 14.84
C ALA A 160 37.65 -25.80 13.50
N SER A 161 38.17 -24.76 12.83
CA SER A 161 37.70 -24.29 11.51
C SER A 161 38.48 -24.90 10.34
N GLY A 162 37.78 -25.41 9.31
CA GLY A 162 38.31 -25.51 7.93
C GLY A 162 37.73 -26.64 7.05
N TYR A 163 37.52 -26.36 5.75
CA TYR A 163 37.95 -27.16 4.58
C TYR A 163 38.15 -26.25 3.34
N GLN A 164 39.17 -26.55 2.52
CA GLN A 164 39.51 -25.91 1.23
C GLN A 164 39.47 -26.95 0.09
N LEU A 165 39.18 -26.51 -1.14
CA LEU A 165 39.38 -27.25 -2.40
C LEU A 165 40.26 -26.41 -3.35
N ILE A 166 41.34 -26.99 -3.88
CA ILE A 166 42.20 -26.36 -4.93
C ILE A 166 42.50 -27.36 -6.05
N VAL A 167 42.39 -26.86 -7.29
CA VAL A 167 42.82 -27.50 -8.56
C VAL A 167 44.18 -26.89 -8.99
N PRO A 168 45.18 -27.67 -9.45
CA PRO A 168 46.49 -27.13 -9.80
C PRO A 168 46.54 -26.52 -11.21
N VAL A 169 47.30 -25.42 -11.36
CA VAL A 169 47.91 -24.96 -12.63
C VAL A 169 49.42 -24.89 -12.45
N THR A 170 50.18 -25.28 -13.47
CA THR A 170 51.64 -25.35 -13.43
C THR A 170 52.26 -24.00 -13.82
N VAL A 171 53.41 -23.67 -13.24
CA VAL A 171 54.17 -22.45 -13.61
C VAL A 171 54.66 -22.57 -15.05
N GLY A 172 54.14 -21.72 -15.94
CA GLY A 172 54.52 -21.63 -17.36
C GLY A 172 53.35 -21.70 -18.34
N ASP A 173 52.15 -22.11 -17.89
CA ASP A 173 50.97 -22.11 -18.74
C ASP A 173 50.45 -20.66 -18.95
N PRO A 174 49.93 -20.32 -20.14
CA PRO A 174 49.29 -19.02 -20.37
C PRO A 174 48.15 -18.82 -19.36
N PRO A 175 47.90 -17.59 -18.89
CA PRO A 175 46.84 -17.32 -17.93
C PRO A 175 45.51 -17.85 -18.48
N MET A 176 44.94 -18.87 -17.82
CA MET A 176 43.60 -19.32 -18.13
C MET A 176 42.62 -18.27 -17.59
N ASN A 177 41.99 -17.54 -18.49
CA ASN A 177 40.80 -16.79 -18.14
C ASN A 177 39.68 -17.80 -17.88
N LEU A 178 39.07 -17.72 -16.71
CA LEU A 178 37.80 -18.39 -16.45
C LEU A 178 36.75 -17.71 -17.36
N THR A 179 36.52 -18.28 -18.54
CA THR A 179 35.67 -17.69 -19.57
C THR A 179 34.20 -18.08 -19.40
N GLN A 180 33.93 -19.14 -18.63
CA GLN A 180 32.60 -19.67 -18.39
C GLN A 180 32.51 -20.24 -16.96
N THR A 181 31.41 -19.98 -16.29
CA THR A 181 31.05 -20.54 -14.98
C THR A 181 29.69 -21.22 -15.08
N ALA A 182 29.51 -22.30 -14.32
CA ALA A 182 28.21 -22.93 -14.10
C ALA A 182 28.05 -23.16 -12.59
N GLN A 183 26.97 -22.66 -12.01
CA GLN A 183 26.67 -22.77 -10.58
C GLN A 183 25.53 -23.75 -10.36
N VAL A 184 25.65 -24.58 -9.32
CA VAL A 184 24.59 -25.50 -8.88
C VAL A 184 24.23 -25.15 -7.45
N ILE A 185 22.93 -24.92 -7.19
CA ILE A 185 22.39 -24.57 -5.87
C ILE A 185 21.69 -25.80 -5.30
N ILE A 186 22.16 -26.31 -4.16
CA ILE A 186 21.56 -27.44 -3.45
C ILE A 186 20.55 -26.88 -2.43
N PRO A 187 19.26 -27.22 -2.50
CA PRO A 187 18.27 -26.80 -1.50
C PRO A 187 18.58 -27.42 -0.13
N THR A 188 18.60 -26.59 0.92
CA THR A 188 18.96 -27.03 2.29
C THR A 188 17.85 -27.77 3.02
N ASP A 189 16.62 -27.75 2.48
CA ASP A 189 15.42 -28.39 3.03
C ASP A 189 15.24 -29.86 2.58
N LYS A 190 16.15 -30.38 1.76
CA LYS A 190 16.10 -31.73 1.18
C LYS A 190 17.36 -32.52 1.54
N PRO A 191 17.38 -33.28 2.66
CA PRO A 191 18.58 -33.92 3.19
C PRO A 191 19.20 -34.99 2.26
N ASP A 192 18.46 -35.43 1.24
CA ASP A 192 18.92 -36.40 0.24
C ASP A 192 19.44 -35.76 -1.06
N SER A 193 19.57 -34.43 -1.11
CA SER A 193 20.05 -33.71 -2.30
C SER A 193 21.58 -33.71 -2.36
N GLY A 194 22.14 -34.03 -3.53
CA GLY A 194 23.58 -34.03 -3.75
C GLY A 194 23.97 -33.49 -5.13
N ILE A 195 25.27 -33.44 -5.42
CA ILE A 195 25.80 -33.15 -6.76
C ILE A 195 26.31 -34.47 -7.36
N ALA A 196 25.83 -34.84 -8.55
CA ALA A 196 26.47 -35.86 -9.36
C ALA A 196 27.44 -35.19 -10.33
N ILE A 197 28.68 -35.66 -10.34
CA ILE A 197 29.67 -35.35 -11.38
C ILE A 197 29.73 -36.57 -12.28
N TRP A 198 29.28 -36.41 -13.53
CA TRP A 198 29.42 -37.47 -14.52
C TRP A 198 30.08 -36.93 -15.78
N ALA A 199 31.00 -37.71 -16.33
CA ALA A 199 31.72 -37.39 -17.54
C ALA A 199 31.25 -38.31 -18.66
N LYS A 200 30.88 -37.72 -19.80
CA LYS A 200 30.59 -38.47 -21.02
C LYS A 200 31.60 -38.11 -22.10
N SER A 201 32.00 -39.12 -22.87
CA SER A 201 32.84 -38.90 -24.04
C SER A 201 32.01 -38.29 -25.16
N THR A 202 32.58 -37.31 -25.85
CA THR A 202 32.03 -36.63 -27.02
C THR A 202 33.06 -36.69 -28.14
N THR A 203 32.66 -36.32 -29.36
CA THR A 203 33.53 -36.30 -30.54
C THR A 203 34.76 -35.40 -30.40
N SER A 204 34.75 -34.44 -29.48
CA SER A 204 35.82 -33.45 -29.25
C SER A 204 36.44 -33.50 -27.84
N GLY A 205 36.06 -34.47 -26.99
CA GLY A 205 36.65 -34.63 -25.66
C GLY A 205 35.68 -35.20 -24.61
N LEU A 206 36.05 -35.07 -23.33
CA LEU A 206 35.15 -35.40 -22.21
C LEU A 206 34.30 -34.17 -21.86
N ALA A 207 32.98 -34.30 -21.93
CA ALA A 207 32.05 -33.33 -21.37
C ALA A 207 31.79 -33.70 -19.90
N VAL A 208 32.16 -32.81 -18.97
CA VAL A 208 31.88 -32.93 -17.54
C VAL A 208 30.57 -32.20 -17.26
N VAL A 209 29.56 -32.91 -16.76
CA VAL A 209 28.24 -32.34 -16.44
C VAL A 209 28.08 -32.30 -14.92
N LEU A 210 27.66 -31.14 -14.41
CA LEU A 210 27.27 -30.93 -13.01
C LEU A 210 25.74 -30.96 -12.94
N GLY A 211 25.17 -31.86 -12.13
CA GLY A 211 23.72 -31.97 -11.97
C GLY A 211 23.31 -32.28 -10.53
N LEU A 212 22.12 -31.84 -10.14
CA LEU A 212 21.53 -32.16 -8.84
C LEU A 212 21.02 -33.60 -8.81
N VAL A 213 21.22 -34.29 -7.69
CA VAL A 213 20.59 -35.57 -7.36
C VAL A 213 19.40 -35.28 -6.45
N ASN A 214 18.23 -35.85 -6.74
CA ASN A 214 16.97 -35.69 -5.96
C ASN A 214 16.35 -34.28 -5.89
N ALA A 215 16.77 -33.34 -6.74
CA ALA A 215 15.97 -32.15 -7.02
C ALA A 215 14.70 -32.53 -7.81
N PRO A 216 13.58 -31.78 -7.69
CA PRO A 216 12.45 -31.97 -8.60
C PRO A 216 12.95 -31.94 -10.04
N ILE A 217 12.43 -32.87 -10.86
CA ILE A 217 12.80 -33.01 -12.27
C ILE A 217 12.77 -31.60 -12.90
N PRO A 218 13.88 -31.11 -13.47
CA PRO A 218 13.87 -29.82 -14.17
C PRO A 218 12.70 -29.78 -15.15
N LEU A 219 12.16 -28.59 -15.40
CA LEU A 219 11.28 -28.38 -16.55
C LEU A 219 11.91 -29.12 -17.74
N PRO A 220 11.14 -29.96 -18.46
CA PRO A 220 11.75 -30.95 -19.33
C PRO A 220 12.75 -30.27 -20.28
N PRO A 221 13.97 -30.81 -20.43
CA PRO A 221 14.99 -30.19 -21.25
C PRO A 221 14.47 -30.12 -22.69
N GLY A 222 14.48 -28.92 -23.27
CA GLY A 222 13.93 -28.70 -24.61
C GLY A 222 14.12 -27.28 -25.14
N SER A 223 14.45 -26.31 -24.31
CA SER A 223 14.93 -25.02 -24.78
C SER A 223 16.44 -24.97 -24.59
N ASP A 224 17.22 -24.87 -25.66
CA ASP A 224 18.63 -24.45 -25.63
C ASP A 224 18.77 -22.96 -25.19
N GLU A 225 17.83 -22.48 -24.38
CA GLU A 225 17.67 -21.09 -24.00
C GLU A 225 18.52 -20.77 -22.76
N GLU A 226 19.24 -19.66 -22.84
CA GLU A 226 19.80 -19.02 -21.66
C GLU A 226 18.65 -18.57 -20.74
N LEU A 227 18.73 -18.93 -19.46
CA LEU A 227 17.74 -18.56 -18.46
C LEU A 227 17.71 -17.03 -18.35
N ASP A 228 16.58 -16.41 -18.72
CA ASP A 228 16.38 -14.98 -18.50
C ASP A 228 16.13 -14.74 -17.01
N LEU A 229 17.18 -14.23 -16.36
CA LEU A 229 17.18 -13.88 -14.94
C LEU A 229 16.70 -12.44 -14.70
N SER A 230 16.21 -11.72 -15.71
CA SER A 230 15.59 -10.41 -15.48
C SER A 230 14.39 -10.58 -14.53
N GLY A 231 14.53 -10.08 -13.30
CA GLY A 231 13.57 -10.29 -12.21
C GLY A 231 13.85 -11.48 -11.28
N SER A 232 14.92 -12.24 -11.47
CA SER A 232 15.44 -13.23 -10.51
C SER A 232 16.79 -12.77 -9.97
N GLY A 233 16.76 -12.02 -8.87
CA GLY A 233 17.98 -11.52 -8.22
C GLY A 233 18.46 -10.15 -8.70
N THR A 234 17.71 -9.50 -9.60
CA THR A 234 17.88 -8.08 -9.96
C THR A 234 16.60 -7.30 -9.67
N VAL A 235 16.72 -6.15 -9.01
CA VAL A 235 15.64 -5.21 -8.72
C VAL A 235 15.88 -3.90 -9.46
N TYR A 236 14.87 -3.40 -10.14
CA TYR A 236 14.89 -2.17 -10.91
C TYR A 236 14.06 -1.07 -10.22
N GLY A 237 14.39 0.19 -10.45
CA GLY A 237 13.52 1.29 -10.07
C GLY A 237 13.95 2.61 -10.69
N ASP A 238 12.98 3.50 -10.93
CA ASP A 238 13.24 4.72 -11.70
C ASP A 238 14.01 5.77 -10.88
N PRO A 239 14.91 6.54 -11.51
CA PRO A 239 15.47 7.76 -10.91
C PRO A 239 14.34 8.68 -10.43
N GLY A 240 14.54 9.36 -9.29
CA GLY A 240 13.52 10.26 -8.73
C GLY A 240 12.49 9.57 -7.83
N THR A 241 12.56 8.24 -7.65
CA THR A 241 11.57 7.45 -6.89
C THR A 241 12.14 6.84 -5.61
N ILE A 242 11.26 6.28 -4.78
CA ILE A 242 11.65 5.30 -3.75
C ILE A 242 11.04 3.97 -4.15
N PHE A 243 11.84 2.90 -4.18
CA PHE A 243 11.34 1.57 -4.53
C PHE A 243 11.84 0.48 -3.57
N PRO A 244 10.99 -0.48 -3.17
CA PRO A 244 11.36 -1.55 -2.26
C PRO A 244 12.23 -2.61 -2.94
N LEU A 245 13.07 -3.30 -2.17
CA LEU A 245 13.88 -4.43 -2.66
C LEU A 245 13.09 -5.75 -2.73
N GLY A 246 11.92 -5.82 -2.10
CA GLY A 246 11.03 -6.99 -2.18
C GLY A 246 11.63 -8.26 -1.57
N ILE A 247 12.43 -8.13 -0.50
CA ILE A 247 13.08 -9.28 0.15
C ILE A 247 12.04 -10.05 0.97
N TYR A 248 11.91 -11.35 0.69
CA TYR A 248 11.04 -12.26 1.46
C TYR A 248 11.87 -13.35 2.13
N LEU A 249 11.70 -13.50 3.44
CA LEU A 249 12.50 -14.41 4.26
C LEU A 249 11.70 -15.62 4.80
N ALA A 250 10.51 -15.87 4.27
CA ALA A 250 9.65 -16.99 4.67
C ALA A 250 9.42 -17.10 6.20
N GLY A 251 9.27 -15.95 6.87
CA GLY A 251 9.07 -15.89 8.31
C GLY A 251 10.32 -16.15 9.16
N SER A 252 11.52 -16.19 8.55
CA SER A 252 12.78 -16.32 9.30
C SER A 252 12.94 -15.19 10.32
N THR A 253 13.34 -15.56 11.53
CA THR A 253 13.69 -14.63 12.62
C THR A 253 15.20 -14.55 12.85
N ALA A 254 16.01 -15.03 11.89
CA ALA A 254 17.46 -15.00 12.00
C ALA A 254 18.02 -13.57 12.00
N ASN A 255 19.22 -13.41 12.56
CA ASN A 255 20.01 -12.19 12.40
C ASN A 255 20.80 -12.26 11.09
N PHE A 256 20.84 -11.14 10.37
CA PHE A 256 21.53 -11.03 9.10
C PHE A 256 22.65 -10.00 9.18
N THR A 257 23.61 -10.13 8.28
CA THR A 257 24.61 -9.10 7.98
C THR A 257 24.31 -8.54 6.60
N LEU A 258 24.09 -7.23 6.51
CA LEU A 258 23.91 -6.48 5.28
C LEU A 258 25.25 -5.90 4.81
N THR A 259 25.49 -5.97 3.50
CA THR A 259 26.64 -5.32 2.85
C THR A 259 26.13 -4.56 1.62
N SER A 260 26.39 -3.27 1.55
CA SER A 260 26.02 -2.39 0.44
C SER A 260 27.20 -1.49 0.04
N PRO A 261 27.29 -1.04 -1.22
CA PRO A 261 28.32 -0.09 -1.61
C PRO A 261 28.20 1.23 -0.84
N SER A 262 29.37 1.80 -0.52
CA SER A 262 29.43 3.10 0.15
C SER A 262 28.73 4.18 -0.69
N GLY A 263 27.89 4.99 -0.04
CA GLY A 263 27.15 6.08 -0.68
C GLY A 263 25.89 5.66 -1.44
N PHE A 264 25.59 4.37 -1.57
CA PHE A 264 24.32 3.93 -2.17
C PHE A 264 23.15 4.26 -1.21
N PRO A 265 22.06 4.91 -1.68
CA PRO A 265 21.02 5.47 -0.82
C PRO A 265 20.02 4.41 -0.36
N LEU A 266 20.52 3.35 0.29
CA LEU A 266 19.71 2.31 0.88
C LEU A 266 19.02 2.82 2.16
N ARG A 267 17.74 2.47 2.33
CA ARG A 267 16.90 2.88 3.45
C ARG A 267 16.09 1.71 4.01
N ILE A 268 15.66 1.84 5.25
CA ILE A 268 14.65 0.97 5.86
C ILE A 268 13.35 1.77 5.93
N GLU A 269 12.31 1.29 5.27
CA GLU A 269 11.00 1.91 5.35
C GLU A 269 10.34 1.57 6.70
N ARG A 270 9.94 2.60 7.45
CA ARG A 270 9.11 2.47 8.65
C ARG A 270 7.71 2.94 8.30
N ARG A 271 6.71 2.07 8.51
CA ARG A 271 5.31 2.36 8.23
C ARG A 271 4.57 2.52 9.55
N ASN A 272 3.96 3.68 9.74
CA ASN A 272 3.10 3.97 10.87
C ASN A 272 1.68 4.16 10.35
N ASP A 273 0.74 3.39 10.91
CA ASP A 273 -0.67 3.61 10.64
C ASP A 273 -1.06 4.95 11.27
N ILE A 274 -1.64 5.84 10.46
CA ILE A 274 -2.11 7.15 10.87
C ILE A 274 -3.57 7.31 10.46
N THR A 275 -4.17 8.38 10.94
CA THR A 275 -5.53 8.76 10.59
C THR A 275 -5.49 10.18 10.05
N VAL A 276 -5.90 10.36 8.80
CA VAL A 276 -5.96 11.67 8.14
C VAL A 276 -7.41 12.17 8.20
N PRO A 277 -7.69 13.31 8.83
CA PRO A 277 -9.01 13.90 8.82
C PRO A 277 -9.41 14.29 7.40
N VAL A 278 -10.55 13.78 6.94
CA VAL A 278 -11.14 14.12 5.64
C VAL A 278 -12.60 14.50 5.83
N ALA A 279 -13.12 15.35 4.94
CA ALA A 279 -14.52 15.78 5.00
C ALA A 279 -15.13 15.97 3.60
N SER A 280 -16.43 15.70 3.48
CA SER A 280 -17.20 15.97 2.28
C SER A 280 -18.55 16.60 2.62
N ASP A 281 -18.92 17.61 1.83
CA ASP A 281 -20.11 18.43 1.98
C ASP A 281 -20.97 18.38 0.73
N TRP A 282 -22.28 18.29 0.92
CA TRP A 282 -23.29 18.47 -0.12
C TRP A 282 -24.14 19.68 0.22
N THR A 283 -23.79 20.82 -0.37
CA THR A 283 -24.54 22.07 -0.18
C THR A 283 -25.71 22.14 -1.14
N ILE A 284 -26.91 22.34 -0.60
CA ILE A 284 -28.12 22.52 -1.39
C ILE A 284 -28.11 23.92 -2.00
N THR A 285 -28.26 23.98 -3.32
CA THR A 285 -28.32 25.23 -4.08
C THR A 285 -29.57 25.25 -4.97
N ASN A 286 -29.88 26.43 -5.52
CA ASN A 286 -30.98 26.59 -6.48
C ASN A 286 -30.74 25.90 -7.84
N ALA A 287 -29.57 25.28 -8.06
CA ALA A 287 -29.30 24.50 -9.26
C ALA A 287 -30.20 23.26 -9.40
N GLY A 288 -30.80 22.81 -8.28
CA GLY A 288 -31.65 21.64 -8.22
C GLY A 288 -30.86 20.34 -8.04
N SER A 289 -31.58 19.26 -7.76
CA SER A 289 -31.00 17.93 -7.57
C SER A 289 -30.59 17.30 -8.90
N PRO A 290 -29.44 16.61 -9.00
CA PRO A 290 -28.49 16.29 -7.91
C PRO A 290 -27.53 17.44 -7.57
N TRP A 291 -27.13 17.53 -6.30
CA TRP A 291 -26.12 18.50 -5.83
C TRP A 291 -24.74 17.85 -5.73
N PRO A 292 -23.67 18.49 -6.25
CA PRO A 292 -22.33 17.93 -6.25
C PRO A 292 -21.71 17.91 -4.85
N VAL A 293 -20.82 16.95 -4.62
CA VAL A 293 -19.95 16.94 -3.44
C VAL A 293 -18.81 17.95 -3.57
N SER A 294 -18.42 18.56 -2.45
CA SER A 294 -17.13 19.21 -2.28
C SER A 294 -16.35 18.55 -1.15
N GLY A 295 -15.03 18.46 -1.25
CA GLY A 295 -14.17 17.84 -0.23
C GLY A 295 -13.50 16.55 -0.72
N ASP A 296 -12.96 15.79 0.22
CA ASP A 296 -12.02 14.68 -0.04
C ASP A 296 -12.32 13.39 0.76
N ALA A 297 -13.46 13.34 1.46
CA ALA A 297 -13.90 12.14 2.17
C ALA A 297 -14.52 11.07 1.24
N VAL A 298 -15.13 11.47 0.13
CA VAL A 298 -15.69 10.55 -0.88
C VAL A 298 -15.22 10.90 -2.29
N GLY A 299 -15.49 10.01 -3.25
CA GLY A 299 -15.15 10.25 -4.65
C GLY A 299 -15.82 11.51 -5.22
N ALA A 300 -15.10 12.28 -6.02
CA ALA A 300 -15.57 13.56 -6.58
C ALA A 300 -16.82 13.46 -7.47
N SER A 301 -17.19 12.24 -7.90
CA SER A 301 -18.42 11.97 -8.65
C SER A 301 -19.63 11.67 -7.78
N ASN A 302 -19.48 11.55 -6.45
CA ASN A 302 -20.60 11.28 -5.54
C ASN A 302 -21.51 12.51 -5.43
N VAL A 303 -22.82 12.33 -5.61
CA VAL A 303 -23.79 13.45 -5.57
C VAL A 303 -24.97 13.18 -4.64
N LEU A 304 -25.64 14.23 -4.19
CA LEU A 304 -26.84 14.16 -3.35
C LEU A 304 -28.11 14.30 -4.18
N TYR A 305 -28.96 13.27 -4.13
CA TYR A 305 -30.26 13.23 -4.79
C TYR A 305 -31.39 13.62 -3.86
N LYS A 306 -32.39 14.29 -4.42
CA LYS A 306 -33.74 14.38 -3.86
C LYS A 306 -34.56 13.22 -4.42
N ARG A 307 -35.21 12.47 -3.54
CA ARG A 307 -36.09 11.35 -3.90
C ARG A 307 -37.47 11.55 -3.30
N VAL A 308 -38.47 11.01 -3.98
CA VAL A 308 -39.89 11.09 -3.60
C VAL A 308 -40.44 9.67 -3.53
N TYR A 309 -40.97 9.30 -2.37
CA TYR A 309 -41.70 8.06 -2.16
C TYR A 309 -43.22 8.36 -2.19
N GLY A 310 -43.93 7.78 -3.15
CA GLY A 310 -45.34 8.09 -3.42
C GLY A 310 -45.52 9.15 -4.52
N SER A 311 -46.65 9.89 -4.52
CA SER A 311 -47.10 10.64 -5.70
C SER A 311 -47.19 12.18 -5.55
N THR A 312 -46.91 12.79 -4.40
CA THR A 312 -47.00 14.25 -4.24
C THR A 312 -45.74 14.85 -3.62
N ASP A 313 -45.00 15.62 -4.42
CA ASP A 313 -43.83 16.41 -3.96
C ASP A 313 -44.25 17.85 -3.65
N GLY A 314 -44.38 18.17 -2.36
CA GLY A 314 -44.67 19.52 -1.88
C GLY A 314 -43.43 20.32 -1.47
N SER A 315 -42.22 19.83 -1.79
CA SER A 315 -40.97 20.42 -1.30
C SER A 315 -40.59 21.65 -2.13
N ALA A 316 -40.04 22.66 -1.49
CA ALA A 316 -39.69 23.93 -2.15
C ALA A 316 -38.43 24.54 -1.54
N MET A 317 -37.76 25.40 -2.31
CA MET A 317 -36.66 26.20 -1.80
C MET A 317 -37.20 27.33 -0.91
N THR A 318 -36.69 27.43 0.31
CA THR A 318 -36.98 28.48 1.29
C THR A 318 -35.66 29.10 1.72
N ASN A 319 -35.43 30.39 1.41
CA ASN A 319 -34.23 31.12 1.83
C ASN A 319 -32.90 30.40 1.54
N GLY A 320 -32.77 29.79 0.35
CA GLY A 320 -31.58 29.05 -0.08
C GLY A 320 -31.45 27.63 0.49
N ARG A 321 -32.48 27.10 1.15
CA ARG A 321 -32.54 25.73 1.71
C ARG A 321 -33.70 24.96 1.10
N LEU A 322 -33.60 23.64 1.03
CA LEU A 322 -34.72 22.82 0.58
C LEU A 322 -35.61 22.44 1.76
N ARG A 323 -36.87 22.88 1.75
CA ARG A 323 -37.89 22.41 2.68
C ARG A 323 -38.48 21.10 2.19
N LEU A 324 -38.14 20.01 2.86
CA LEU A 324 -38.65 18.66 2.61
C LEU A 324 -40.05 18.47 3.21
N MET A 325 -40.86 17.66 2.53
CA MET A 325 -42.16 17.20 3.01
C MET A 325 -42.12 15.72 3.35
N LYS A 326 -43.13 15.22 4.07
CA LYS A 326 -43.26 13.80 4.36
C LYS A 326 -43.27 12.98 3.05
N GLY A 327 -42.51 11.89 3.03
CA GLY A 327 -42.29 11.06 1.83
C GLY A 327 -41.21 11.59 0.89
N VAL A 328 -40.59 12.74 1.17
CA VAL A 328 -39.47 13.29 0.37
C VAL A 328 -38.20 13.28 1.21
N TYR A 329 -37.13 12.75 0.63
CA TYR A 329 -35.86 12.52 1.34
C TYR A 329 -34.66 12.85 0.46
N LEU A 330 -33.49 12.95 1.09
CA LEU A 330 -32.22 13.13 0.42
C LEU A 330 -31.37 11.87 0.59
N ILE A 331 -30.65 11.49 -0.45
CA ILE A 331 -29.76 10.32 -0.45
C ILE A 331 -28.58 10.53 -1.38
N THR A 332 -27.39 10.13 -0.95
CA THR A 332 -26.17 10.16 -1.77
C THR A 332 -26.04 8.89 -2.63
N ASP A 333 -25.12 8.89 -3.61
CA ASP A 333 -24.57 7.61 -4.08
C ASP A 333 -23.89 6.87 -2.90
N PRO A 334 -23.71 5.53 -2.95
CA PRO A 334 -22.92 4.82 -1.94
C PRO A 334 -21.60 5.54 -1.68
N LEU A 335 -21.30 5.78 -0.40
CA LEU A 335 -20.20 6.66 -0.01
C LEU A 335 -18.82 6.04 -0.31
N GLY A 336 -18.74 4.71 -0.45
CA GLY A 336 -17.48 4.01 -0.74
C GLY A 336 -16.51 3.99 0.46
N LEU A 337 -16.96 4.32 1.67
CA LEU A 337 -16.11 4.37 2.85
C LEU A 337 -15.59 2.98 3.21
N THR A 338 -14.27 2.82 3.19
CA THR A 338 -13.60 1.55 3.47
C THR A 338 -12.78 1.66 4.74
N PHE A 339 -13.04 0.74 5.66
CA PHE A 339 -12.36 0.63 6.96
C PHE A 339 -11.80 -0.77 7.15
N LYS A 340 -10.92 -0.94 8.15
CA LYS A 340 -10.21 -2.20 8.43
C LYS A 340 -11.18 -3.38 8.47
N GLN A 341 -10.97 -4.35 7.58
CA GLN A 341 -11.73 -5.59 7.58
C GLN A 341 -10.99 -6.63 8.41
N THR A 342 -11.70 -7.24 9.35
CA THR A 342 -11.21 -8.36 10.17
C THR A 342 -12.17 -9.55 10.00
N THR A 343 -11.70 -10.74 10.39
CA THR A 343 -12.56 -11.94 10.47
C THR A 343 -13.50 -11.91 11.68
N ASP A 344 -13.27 -10.98 12.60
CA ASP A 344 -14.09 -10.79 13.79
C ASP A 344 -15.22 -9.80 13.49
N ASP A 345 -16.46 -10.31 13.50
CA ASP A 345 -17.66 -9.50 13.24
C ASP A 345 -17.88 -8.41 14.30
N GLY A 346 -17.23 -8.48 15.47
CA GLY A 346 -17.26 -7.43 16.50
C GLY A 346 -16.41 -6.21 16.18
N THR A 347 -15.39 -6.34 15.32
CA THR A 347 -14.40 -5.28 15.05
C THR A 347 -14.29 -4.87 13.59
N THR A 348 -14.74 -5.73 12.67
CA THR A 348 -14.66 -5.48 11.23
C THR A 348 -15.39 -4.20 10.83
N GLN A 349 -14.79 -3.43 9.92
CA GLN A 349 -15.35 -2.21 9.32
C GLN A 349 -15.75 -1.13 10.35
N THR A 350 -15.03 -1.07 11.48
CA THR A 350 -15.16 0.01 12.46
C THR A 350 -14.34 1.22 11.99
N PRO A 351 -14.93 2.42 11.88
CA PRO A 351 -14.16 3.64 11.60
C PRO A 351 -13.36 4.06 12.84
N PRO A 352 -12.09 4.52 12.71
CA PRO A 352 -11.34 5.10 13.82
C PRO A 352 -12.04 6.32 14.43
N SER A 353 -12.62 7.16 13.57
CA SER A 353 -13.62 8.15 13.95
C SER A 353 -14.51 8.47 12.74
N ILE A 354 -15.77 8.84 12.98
CA ILE A 354 -16.68 9.31 11.94
C ILE A 354 -17.71 10.29 12.53
N LYS A 355 -17.99 11.35 11.79
CA LYS A 355 -18.91 12.43 12.14
C LYS A 355 -19.90 12.64 11.01
N MET A 356 -21.18 12.67 11.36
CA MET A 356 -22.24 13.12 10.46
C MET A 356 -22.75 14.47 10.90
N THR A 357 -23.04 15.33 9.94
CA THR A 357 -23.53 16.68 10.20
C THR A 357 -24.74 16.98 9.35
N PHE A 358 -25.79 17.47 9.99
CA PHE A 358 -26.95 18.08 9.37
C PHE A 358 -26.87 19.60 9.54
N ASN A 359 -27.06 20.35 8.45
CA ASN A 359 -27.21 21.81 8.52
C ASN A 359 -28.59 22.20 7.99
N GLY A 360 -29.40 22.86 8.81
CA GLY A 360 -30.76 23.19 8.43
C GLY A 360 -31.60 23.81 9.54
N VAL A 361 -32.91 23.97 9.27
CA VAL A 361 -33.90 24.39 10.27
C VAL A 361 -34.81 23.19 10.57
N VAL A 362 -34.80 22.78 11.83
CA VAL A 362 -35.62 21.66 12.32
C VAL A 362 -36.87 22.21 12.99
N ASN A 363 -38.03 21.66 12.63
CA ASN A 363 -39.32 21.98 13.24
C ASN A 363 -39.45 21.32 14.63
N GLU A 364 -40.63 21.42 15.28
CA GLU A 364 -40.89 20.75 16.57
C GLU A 364 -41.14 19.24 16.46
N GLU A 365 -41.15 18.65 15.26
CA GLU A 365 -41.26 17.20 15.04
C GLU A 365 -39.91 16.49 15.28
N TYR A 366 -39.87 15.15 15.11
CA TYR A 366 -38.69 14.31 15.39
C TYR A 366 -38.07 13.70 14.11
N PRO A 367 -37.53 14.53 13.19
CA PRO A 367 -37.00 14.04 11.93
C PRO A 367 -35.71 13.24 12.07
N ILE A 368 -35.48 12.42 11.05
CA ILE A 368 -34.18 11.83 10.76
C ILE A 368 -33.31 12.90 10.10
N LEU A 369 -32.26 13.33 10.79
CA LEU A 369 -31.41 14.44 10.37
C LEU A 369 -30.31 13.97 9.43
N ALA A 370 -29.64 12.88 9.79
CA ALA A 370 -28.60 12.25 9.00
C ALA A 370 -28.49 10.77 9.37
N THR A 371 -28.46 9.88 8.38
CA THR A 371 -28.34 8.45 8.59
C THR A 371 -27.42 7.78 7.59
N MET A 372 -26.59 6.84 8.06
CA MET A 372 -26.01 5.77 7.28
C MET A 372 -26.55 4.44 7.82
N TYR A 373 -27.25 3.68 6.98
CA TYR A 373 -27.92 2.47 7.42
C TYR A 373 -27.86 1.37 6.36
N ASP A 374 -27.58 0.16 6.81
CA ASP A 374 -27.69 -1.07 6.03
C ASP A 374 -28.29 -2.17 6.92
N TYR A 375 -29.37 -2.77 6.44
CA TYR A 375 -30.23 -3.67 7.21
C TYR A 375 -29.45 -4.91 7.67
N ASN A 376 -29.48 -5.20 8.97
CA ASN A 376 -28.70 -6.27 9.62
C ASN A 376 -27.17 -6.15 9.48
N VAL A 377 -26.65 -4.98 9.11
CA VAL A 377 -25.20 -4.76 8.95
C VAL A 377 -24.71 -3.67 9.90
N GLY A 378 -25.28 -2.47 9.84
CA GLY A 378 -24.87 -1.38 10.72
C GLY A 378 -25.77 -0.16 10.59
N LYS A 379 -25.73 0.70 11.62
CA LYS A 379 -26.58 1.89 11.70
C LYS A 379 -25.83 3.02 12.40
N PHE A 380 -25.79 4.19 11.77
CA PHE A 380 -25.45 5.45 12.41
C PHE A 380 -26.55 6.44 12.05
N GLU A 381 -27.42 6.77 12.99
CA GLU A 381 -28.62 7.58 12.73
C GLU A 381 -28.76 8.68 13.77
N LEU A 382 -28.68 9.92 13.33
CA LEU A 382 -28.89 11.12 14.14
C LEU A 382 -30.33 11.63 13.97
N ARG A 383 -31.03 11.82 15.08
CA ARG A 383 -32.40 12.34 15.12
C ARG A 383 -32.55 13.41 16.19
N ARG A 384 -33.59 14.23 16.03
CA ARG A 384 -34.14 14.96 17.19
C ARG A 384 -34.85 13.96 18.12
N HIS A 385 -34.75 14.16 19.42
CA HIS A 385 -35.37 13.29 20.41
C HIS A 385 -36.49 14.00 21.21
N TRP A 386 -37.41 13.21 21.76
CA TRP A 386 -38.61 13.69 22.46
C TRP A 386 -38.39 13.92 23.96
N ALA A 387 -37.36 13.30 24.56
CA ALA A 387 -37.09 13.45 25.97
C ALA A 387 -36.36 14.77 26.24
N GLY A 388 -36.88 15.60 27.15
CA GLY A 388 -36.32 16.91 27.43
C GLY A 388 -36.85 18.01 26.49
N SER A 389 -36.43 19.25 26.75
CA SER A 389 -36.88 20.42 25.99
C SER A 389 -36.14 20.59 24.65
N SER A 390 -34.89 20.11 24.55
CA SER A 390 -34.01 20.25 23.40
C SER A 390 -32.90 19.19 23.43
N THR A 391 -33.19 18.00 22.90
CA THR A 391 -32.23 16.88 22.83
C THR A 391 -32.13 16.26 21.44
N LEU A 392 -30.99 15.65 21.19
CA LEU A 392 -30.73 14.77 20.05
C LEU A 392 -30.56 13.33 20.54
N VAL A 393 -30.76 12.37 19.65
CA VAL A 393 -30.41 10.96 19.88
C VAL A 393 -29.60 10.46 18.70
N VAL A 394 -28.59 9.65 18.99
CA VAL A 394 -27.91 8.84 17.99
C VAL A 394 -28.20 7.36 18.24
N THR A 395 -28.50 6.63 17.18
CA THR A 395 -28.50 5.16 17.18
C THR A 395 -27.19 4.68 16.56
N ILE A 396 -26.47 3.84 17.28
CA ILE A 396 -25.24 3.19 16.83
C ILE A 396 -25.48 1.69 16.77
N GLY A 397 -25.23 1.09 15.61
CA GLY A 397 -25.58 -0.29 15.33
C GLY A 397 -24.50 -1.05 14.57
N ARG A 398 -24.48 -2.36 14.85
CA ARG A 398 -23.66 -3.39 14.20
C ARG A 398 -24.44 -4.70 14.23
N GLY A 399 -24.74 -5.26 13.06
CA GLY A 399 -25.52 -6.48 12.95
C GLY A 399 -26.88 -6.33 13.62
N ASN A 400 -27.15 -7.17 14.62
CA ASN A 400 -28.36 -7.11 15.45
C ASN A 400 -28.17 -6.34 16.76
N SER A 401 -26.97 -5.81 17.03
CA SER A 401 -26.64 -5.04 18.22
C SER A 401 -26.81 -3.56 17.94
N GLU A 402 -27.64 -2.87 18.72
CA GLU A 402 -27.81 -1.41 18.63
C GLU A 402 -27.84 -0.79 20.02
N THR A 403 -27.38 0.45 20.12
CA THR A 403 -27.54 1.30 21.31
C THR A 403 -28.04 2.68 20.91
N GLN A 404 -28.85 3.28 21.78
CA GLN A 404 -29.34 4.65 21.63
C GLN A 404 -28.76 5.52 22.73
N ILE A 405 -28.20 6.65 22.31
CA ILE A 405 -27.50 7.57 23.18
C ILE A 405 -28.12 8.95 23.00
N VAL A 406 -28.62 9.52 24.10
CA VAL A 406 -29.33 10.81 24.10
C VAL A 406 -28.40 11.91 24.60
N SER A 407 -28.36 13.03 23.89
CA SER A 407 -27.56 14.19 24.27
C SER A 407 -28.02 14.79 25.60
N ALA A 408 -27.21 15.68 26.18
CA ALA A 408 -27.71 16.59 27.23
C ALA A 408 -28.89 17.44 26.70
N ASP A 409 -29.83 17.77 27.58
CA ASP A 409 -30.92 18.72 27.30
C ASP A 409 -30.35 20.14 27.34
N ASP A 410 -30.19 20.74 26.16
CA ASP A 410 -29.49 22.01 25.99
C ASP A 410 -30.16 22.89 24.92
N PRO A 411 -30.41 24.19 25.16
CA PRO A 411 -30.96 25.12 24.17
C PRO A 411 -30.20 25.17 22.83
N ALA A 412 -28.93 24.75 22.80
CA ALA A 412 -28.16 24.58 21.58
C ALA A 412 -28.83 23.60 20.59
N PHE A 413 -29.67 22.69 21.06
CA PHE A 413 -30.47 21.74 20.25
C PHE A 413 -31.94 22.16 20.08
N ALA A 414 -32.32 23.39 20.45
CA ALA A 414 -33.68 23.90 20.26
C ALA A 414 -34.06 24.06 18.77
N ALA A 415 -35.34 23.83 18.46
CA ALA A 415 -35.94 23.97 17.13
C ALA A 415 -35.89 25.40 16.56
N GLY A 416 -36.29 25.53 15.29
CA GLY A 416 -36.82 26.79 14.75
C GLY A 416 -35.78 27.83 14.32
N SER A 417 -34.50 27.51 14.43
CA SER A 417 -33.40 28.34 13.91
C SER A 417 -32.45 27.50 13.07
N LEU A 418 -31.73 28.16 12.16
CA LEU A 418 -30.71 27.53 11.34
C LEU A 418 -29.55 27.10 12.24
N LYS A 419 -29.25 25.80 12.25
CA LYS A 419 -28.17 25.22 13.05
C LYS A 419 -27.48 24.11 12.28
N SER A 420 -26.20 23.92 12.60
CA SER A 420 -25.45 22.73 12.25
C SER A 420 -25.43 21.79 13.46
N TRP A 421 -26.03 20.62 13.33
CA TRP A 421 -26.04 19.59 14.37
C TRP A 421 -25.27 18.37 13.90
N SER A 422 -24.34 17.91 14.73
CA SER A 422 -23.50 16.77 14.40
C SER A 422 -23.42 15.78 15.54
N VAL A 423 -23.11 14.54 15.17
CA VAL A 423 -22.67 13.50 16.10
C VAL A 423 -21.39 12.87 15.58
N GLU A 424 -20.43 12.67 16.47
CA GLU A 424 -19.18 11.98 16.19
C GLU A 424 -19.10 10.70 17.02
N PHE A 425 -18.69 9.61 16.37
CA PHE A 425 -18.24 8.38 17.00
C PHE A 425 -16.72 8.29 16.87
N ILE A 426 -16.04 7.92 17.96
CA ILE A 426 -14.59 7.69 18.00
C ILE A 426 -14.38 6.27 18.54
N ASP A 427 -13.62 5.45 17.82
CA ASP A 427 -13.35 4.10 18.28
C ASP A 427 -12.40 4.10 19.47
N ASN A 428 -12.75 3.33 20.49
CA ASN A 428 -11.87 3.07 21.62
C ASN A 428 -11.21 1.70 21.37
N GLU A 429 -10.01 1.72 20.76
CA GLU A 429 -9.28 0.49 20.39
C GLU A 429 -9.14 -0.47 21.59
N GLY A 430 -9.42 -1.75 21.35
CA GLY A 430 -9.39 -2.79 22.39
C GLY A 430 -10.60 -2.85 23.32
N SER A 431 -11.56 -1.92 23.21
CA SER A 431 -12.83 -1.96 23.97
C SER A 431 -14.02 -2.43 23.10
N PRO A 432 -15.14 -2.90 23.70
CA PRO A 432 -16.34 -3.33 22.95
C PRO A 432 -17.10 -2.23 22.19
N GLY A 433 -16.74 -0.96 22.38
CA GLY A 433 -17.46 0.17 21.78
C GLY A 433 -16.58 1.40 21.56
N GLY A 434 -17.13 2.57 21.82
CA GLY A 434 -16.47 3.84 21.47
C GLY A 434 -17.01 5.04 22.24
N THR A 435 -16.48 6.21 21.91
CA THR A 435 -16.87 7.50 22.48
C THR A 435 -17.78 8.25 21.53
N VAL A 436 -18.83 8.89 22.05
CA VAL A 436 -19.84 9.64 21.30
C VAL A 436 -19.86 11.09 21.78
N ARG A 437 -19.87 12.02 20.83
CA ARG A 437 -19.90 13.46 21.08
C ARG A 437 -20.97 14.14 20.23
N PHE A 438 -21.75 15.02 20.84
CA PHE A 438 -22.75 15.84 20.14
C PHE A 438 -22.24 17.26 19.96
N TYR A 439 -22.56 17.87 18.83
CA TYR A 439 -22.13 19.22 18.48
C TYR A 439 -23.29 20.08 18.00
N SER A 440 -23.22 21.36 18.35
CA SER A 440 -24.05 22.41 17.75
C SER A 440 -23.14 23.53 17.24
N ASN A 441 -23.26 23.85 15.95
CA ASN A 441 -22.41 24.83 15.25
C ASN A 441 -20.91 24.60 15.47
N GLY A 442 -20.48 23.34 15.45
CA GLY A 442 -19.09 22.94 15.64
C GLY A 442 -18.61 22.89 17.10
N VAL A 443 -19.39 23.39 18.06
CA VAL A 443 -19.05 23.34 19.49
C VAL A 443 -19.64 22.09 20.12
N GLN A 444 -18.82 21.34 20.88
CA GLN A 444 -19.29 20.17 21.62
C GLN A 444 -20.25 20.60 22.72
N ILE A 445 -21.39 19.91 22.81
CA ILE A 445 -22.42 20.15 23.82
C ILE A 445 -22.50 18.93 24.74
N GLY A 446 -22.34 19.17 26.03
CA GLY A 446 -22.29 18.11 27.04
C GLY A 446 -20.97 17.33 27.05
N PRO A 447 -20.81 16.42 28.03
CA PRO A 447 -19.62 15.58 28.15
C PRO A 447 -19.57 14.48 27.08
N ASP A 448 -18.40 13.86 26.95
CA ASP A 448 -18.24 12.61 26.21
C ASP A 448 -19.16 11.52 26.77
N GLN A 449 -19.78 10.75 25.88
CA GLN A 449 -20.67 9.64 26.24
C GLN A 449 -20.12 8.33 25.68
N THR A 450 -20.40 7.21 26.36
CA THR A 450 -19.89 5.89 25.95
C THR A 450 -20.93 5.15 25.11
N SER A 451 -20.49 4.57 24.00
CA SER A 451 -21.22 3.52 23.28
C SER A 451 -20.67 2.16 23.70
N GLU A 452 -21.57 1.24 24.04
CA GLU A 452 -21.24 -0.18 24.29
C GLU A 452 -21.13 -1.00 22.99
N VAL A 453 -21.48 -0.41 21.86
CA VAL A 453 -21.47 -1.04 20.53
C VAL A 453 -20.46 -0.33 19.64
N LYS A 454 -19.56 -1.09 19.00
CA LYS A 454 -18.73 -0.57 17.90
C LYS A 454 -19.59 -0.30 16.67
N LEU A 455 -19.51 0.92 16.16
CA LEU A 455 -20.17 1.27 14.91
C LEU A 455 -19.60 0.42 13.75
N ARG A 456 -20.47 0.03 12.81
CA ARG A 456 -20.06 -0.60 11.55
C ARG A 456 -20.54 0.22 10.37
N ILE A 457 -19.62 0.59 9.47
CA ILE A 457 -19.91 1.33 8.24
C ILE A 457 -19.36 0.56 7.04
N THR A 458 -20.14 0.39 5.98
CA THR A 458 -19.73 -0.35 4.78
C THR A 458 -19.66 0.55 3.55
N PRO A 459 -18.90 0.16 2.50
CA PRO A 459 -18.82 0.94 1.26
C PRO A 459 -20.18 1.18 0.57
N SER A 460 -21.16 0.31 0.82
CA SER A 460 -22.50 0.36 0.21
C SER A 460 -23.44 1.35 0.89
N MET A 461 -23.13 1.83 2.09
CA MET A 461 -24.00 2.75 2.82
C MET A 461 -24.05 4.11 2.15
N CYS A 462 -25.25 4.68 2.11
CA CYS A 462 -25.50 6.04 1.65
C CYS A 462 -25.71 6.95 2.86
N LEU A 463 -25.37 8.24 2.73
CA LEU A 463 -25.85 9.28 3.64
C LEU A 463 -27.26 9.70 3.23
N GLU A 464 -28.20 9.61 4.17
CA GLU A 464 -29.62 9.90 4.00
C GLU A 464 -30.10 10.99 4.97
N CYS A 465 -31.14 11.74 4.56
CA CYS A 465 -31.84 12.70 5.41
C CYS A 465 -33.34 12.62 5.17
N ASN A 466 -34.13 12.66 6.24
CA ASN A 466 -35.58 12.41 6.26
C ASN A 466 -35.98 10.97 5.85
N SER A 467 -35.03 10.03 5.81
CA SER A 467 -35.24 8.60 5.57
C SER A 467 -34.16 7.78 6.27
N SER A 468 -34.38 6.47 6.35
CA SER A 468 -33.42 5.49 6.86
C SER A 468 -33.50 4.23 6.01
N GLY A 469 -32.47 3.90 5.24
CA GLY A 469 -32.45 2.75 4.33
C GLY A 469 -33.52 2.84 3.24
N ASN A 470 -33.72 4.02 2.67
CA ASN A 470 -34.81 4.35 1.73
C ASN A 470 -36.24 4.23 2.32
N ASN A 471 -36.39 3.99 3.61
CA ASN A 471 -37.69 3.98 4.27
C ASN A 471 -38.06 5.39 4.76
N THR A 472 -39.22 5.89 4.33
CA THR A 472 -39.74 7.22 4.67
C THR A 472 -40.88 7.18 5.71
N SER A 473 -41.13 6.05 6.40
CA SER A 473 -42.21 5.93 7.39
C SER A 473 -42.13 7.02 8.47
N ASP A 474 -40.91 7.33 8.89
CA ASP A 474 -40.56 8.29 9.94
C ASP A 474 -40.22 9.69 9.41
N SER A 475 -40.35 9.89 8.09
CA SER A 475 -40.14 11.20 7.47
C SER A 475 -41.14 12.23 7.99
N GLN A 476 -40.68 13.47 8.10
CA GLN A 476 -41.39 14.59 8.70
C GLN A 476 -41.67 15.69 7.67
N ASN A 477 -42.59 16.59 8.00
CA ASN A 477 -42.92 17.73 7.15
C ASN A 477 -42.07 18.95 7.52
N ASN A 478 -41.83 19.85 6.57
CA ASN A 478 -41.17 21.12 6.83
C ASN A 478 -39.76 21.02 7.44
N LEU A 479 -39.00 19.96 7.12
CA LEU A 479 -37.57 19.89 7.44
C LEU A 479 -36.79 20.71 6.42
N GLU A 480 -36.22 21.86 6.81
CA GLU A 480 -35.39 22.65 5.91
C GLU A 480 -33.94 22.18 5.96
N VAL A 481 -33.38 21.77 4.82
CA VAL A 481 -32.01 21.29 4.71
C VAL A 481 -31.18 22.29 3.90
N ALA A 482 -30.06 22.73 4.47
CA ALA A 482 -29.06 23.57 3.81
C ALA A 482 -27.90 22.73 3.27
N ALA A 483 -27.42 21.77 4.05
CA ALA A 483 -26.35 20.86 3.65
C ALA A 483 -26.35 19.58 4.50
N LEU A 484 -25.73 18.53 3.94
CA LEU A 484 -25.31 17.36 4.68
C LEU A 484 -23.79 17.23 4.59
N ASN A 485 -23.17 16.67 5.62
CA ASN A 485 -21.73 16.47 5.67
C ASN A 485 -21.37 15.16 6.36
N VAL A 486 -20.30 14.54 5.86
CA VAL A 486 -19.61 13.43 6.52
C VAL A 486 -18.14 13.77 6.64
N ALA A 487 -17.57 13.57 7.83
CA ALA A 487 -16.15 13.68 8.08
C ALA A 487 -15.68 12.44 8.83
N TYR A 488 -14.48 11.97 8.56
CA TYR A 488 -13.96 10.79 9.26
C TYR A 488 -12.45 10.80 9.29
N GLY A 489 -11.92 10.01 10.23
CA GLY A 489 -10.52 9.70 10.25
C GLY A 489 -10.19 8.65 9.20
N ARG A 490 -9.68 9.04 8.02
CA ARG A 490 -9.28 8.09 6.98
C ARG A 490 -8.02 7.34 7.41
N PRO A 491 -8.07 6.00 7.52
CA PRO A 491 -6.86 5.21 7.73
C PRO A 491 -5.88 5.48 6.60
N ASP A 492 -4.65 5.80 6.95
CA ASP A 492 -3.55 6.03 6.00
C ASP A 492 -2.26 5.49 6.60
N VAL A 493 -1.21 5.36 5.79
CA VAL A 493 0.10 4.89 6.24
C VAL A 493 1.13 5.98 5.99
N GLN A 494 1.73 6.47 7.06
CA GLN A 494 2.87 7.36 6.97
C GLN A 494 4.15 6.55 6.92
N SER A 495 4.92 6.72 5.85
CA SER A 495 6.25 6.13 5.72
C SER A 495 7.35 7.11 6.13
N SER A 496 8.32 6.64 6.92
CA SER A 496 9.63 7.28 7.09
C SER A 496 10.75 6.34 6.62
N TYR A 497 11.93 6.88 6.35
CA TYR A 497 13.01 6.15 5.70
C TYR A 497 14.32 6.32 6.46
N ASP A 498 14.66 5.34 7.29
CA ASP A 498 15.89 5.34 8.08
C ASP A 498 17.08 4.93 7.20
N VAL A 499 18.28 5.42 7.52
CA VAL A 499 19.49 5.02 6.80
C VAL A 499 19.80 3.54 7.06
N ALA A 500 19.93 2.75 6.00
CA ALA A 500 20.41 1.37 6.08
C ALA A 500 21.94 1.33 5.91
N ALA A 501 22.67 1.00 6.96
CA ALA A 501 24.13 0.85 6.92
C ALA A 501 24.52 -0.63 6.75
N SER A 502 25.71 -0.87 6.18
CA SER A 502 26.32 -2.20 6.21
C SER A 502 26.60 -2.62 7.66
N GLY A 503 26.37 -3.90 7.99
CA GLY A 503 26.48 -4.43 9.35
C GLY A 503 25.29 -5.31 9.74
N PRO A 504 25.11 -5.58 11.05
CA PRO A 504 23.98 -6.36 11.55
C PRO A 504 22.63 -5.72 11.19
N ILE A 505 21.68 -6.54 10.74
CA ILE A 505 20.30 -6.14 10.45
C ILE A 505 19.33 -7.24 10.88
N SER A 506 18.16 -6.85 11.38
CA SER A 506 17.10 -7.80 11.74
C SER A 506 16.41 -8.34 10.48
N ALA A 507 15.76 -9.50 10.57
CA ALA A 507 14.92 -10.02 9.50
C ALA A 507 13.83 -9.01 9.07
N ALA A 508 13.17 -8.37 10.04
CA ALA A 508 12.11 -7.40 9.78
C ALA A 508 12.64 -6.16 9.02
N ASP A 509 13.78 -5.62 9.43
CA ASP A 509 14.39 -4.45 8.78
C ASP A 509 14.91 -4.80 7.39
N LEU A 510 15.44 -6.01 7.22
CA LEU A 510 15.91 -6.51 5.92
C LEU A 510 14.76 -6.60 4.90
N GLN A 511 13.57 -7.06 5.33
CA GLN A 511 12.38 -7.12 4.49
C GLN A 511 11.82 -5.73 4.13
N MET A 512 12.13 -4.72 4.94
CA MET A 512 11.71 -3.32 4.72
C MET A 512 12.74 -2.48 3.96
N LEU A 513 13.80 -3.09 3.41
CA LEU A 513 14.79 -2.36 2.63
C LEU A 513 14.20 -1.77 1.34
N CYS A 514 14.56 -0.53 1.07
CA CYS A 514 14.23 0.20 -0.15
C CYS A 514 15.41 1.08 -0.59
N VAL A 515 15.37 1.52 -1.85
CA VAL A 515 16.33 2.49 -2.39
C VAL A 515 15.65 3.84 -2.48
N ASP A 516 16.27 4.86 -1.88
CA ASP A 516 15.86 6.25 -2.05
C ASP A 516 16.58 6.87 -3.25
N ALA A 517 16.03 6.63 -4.44
CA ALA A 517 16.58 7.12 -5.71
C ALA A 517 16.14 8.55 -6.05
N ARG A 518 15.48 9.29 -5.13
CA ARG A 518 15.02 10.67 -5.36
C ARG A 518 16.15 11.64 -5.69
N GLY A 519 17.37 11.36 -5.21
CA GLY A 519 18.57 12.13 -5.52
C GLY A 519 19.16 11.88 -6.91
N PHE A 520 18.70 10.85 -7.63
CA PHE A 520 19.17 10.53 -8.97
C PHE A 520 18.23 11.12 -10.02
N SER A 521 18.80 11.87 -10.98
CA SER A 521 18.07 12.39 -12.15
C SER A 521 18.32 11.58 -13.42
N THR A 522 19.23 10.60 -13.38
CA THR A 522 19.64 9.75 -14.50
C THR A 522 19.84 8.31 -14.03
N PRO A 523 19.77 7.32 -14.94
CA PRO A 523 20.10 5.93 -14.61
C PRO A 523 21.49 5.78 -14.00
N GLN A 524 21.64 4.85 -13.06
CA GLN A 524 22.89 4.54 -12.37
C GLN A 524 23.43 3.17 -12.79
N ALA A 525 24.73 2.95 -12.59
CA ALA A 525 25.32 1.64 -12.79
C ALA A 525 24.72 0.60 -11.82
N PRO A 526 24.55 -0.66 -12.23
CA PRO A 526 24.10 -1.73 -11.34
C PRO A 526 24.98 -1.85 -10.09
N VAL A 527 24.32 -2.09 -8.95
CA VAL A 527 24.95 -2.23 -7.63
C VAL A 527 24.53 -3.56 -7.01
N THR A 528 25.46 -4.30 -6.41
CA THR A 528 25.11 -5.49 -5.63
C THR A 528 24.96 -5.15 -4.14
N VAL A 529 23.75 -5.33 -3.62
CA VAL A 529 23.44 -5.38 -2.18
C VAL A 529 23.50 -6.84 -1.75
N ARG A 530 24.18 -7.15 -0.65
CA ARG A 530 24.29 -8.53 -0.13
C ARG A 530 23.70 -8.64 1.26
N TYR A 531 23.07 -9.77 1.56
CA TYR A 531 22.69 -10.12 2.92
C TYR A 531 23.08 -11.57 3.23
N GLN A 532 23.41 -11.84 4.49
CA GLN A 532 23.94 -13.12 4.92
C GLN A 532 23.34 -13.52 6.27
N ALA A 533 22.71 -14.69 6.36
CA ALA A 533 22.37 -15.29 7.65
C ALA A 533 23.64 -15.89 8.30
N ALA A 534 23.71 -15.90 9.62
CA ALA A 534 24.85 -16.47 10.34
C ALA A 534 25.13 -17.92 9.89
N GLY A 535 26.38 -18.19 9.46
CA GLY A 535 26.81 -19.52 9.02
C GLY A 535 26.34 -19.95 7.63
N GLN A 536 25.72 -19.05 6.85
CA GLN A 536 25.31 -19.29 5.46
C GLN A 536 26.16 -18.44 4.50
N ASP A 537 26.15 -18.78 3.21
CA ASP A 537 26.78 -17.94 2.19
C ASP A 537 25.98 -16.64 1.97
N PRO A 538 26.66 -15.52 1.65
CA PRO A 538 25.98 -14.26 1.36
C PRO A 538 25.16 -14.36 0.07
N TYR A 539 23.90 -13.95 0.12
CA TYR A 539 23.08 -13.77 -1.06
C TYR A 539 23.31 -12.39 -1.66
N GLY A 540 23.55 -12.31 -2.97
CA GLY A 540 23.70 -11.06 -3.71
C GLY A 540 22.44 -10.70 -4.48
N LEU A 541 21.91 -9.51 -4.21
CA LEU A 541 20.83 -8.87 -4.93
C LEU A 541 21.42 -7.74 -5.78
N GLU A 542 21.30 -7.84 -7.09
CA GLU A 542 21.61 -6.74 -7.99
C GLU A 542 20.49 -5.70 -7.95
N VAL A 543 20.86 -4.42 -7.95
CA VAL A 543 19.94 -3.30 -7.86
C VAL A 543 20.32 -2.30 -8.95
N VAL A 544 19.34 -1.96 -9.78
CA VAL A 544 19.49 -1.08 -10.94
C VAL A 544 18.58 0.12 -10.75
N VAL A 545 19.15 1.31 -10.67
CA VAL A 545 18.36 2.54 -10.75
C VAL A 545 18.27 2.92 -12.23
N GLY A 546 17.15 2.62 -12.86
CA GLY A 546 16.94 2.78 -14.30
C GLY A 546 16.08 1.66 -14.89
N ASP A 547 16.04 1.64 -16.22
CA ASP A 547 15.19 0.77 -16.99
C ASP A 547 15.59 -0.70 -16.86
N MET A 548 14.59 -1.59 -16.89
CA MET A 548 14.86 -3.00 -17.09
C MET A 548 15.53 -3.23 -18.44
N ILE A 549 16.68 -3.90 -18.40
CA ILE A 549 17.44 -4.28 -19.59
C ILE A 549 16.92 -5.64 -20.06
N VAL A 550 16.37 -5.67 -21.26
CA VAL A 550 15.91 -6.90 -21.93
C VAL A 550 16.90 -7.24 -23.04
N PRO A 551 17.45 -8.47 -23.11
CA PRO A 551 18.35 -8.88 -24.21
C PRO A 551 17.66 -8.81 -25.59
N SER A 552 18.45 -8.66 -26.66
CA SER A 552 17.92 -8.77 -28.03
C SER A 552 17.40 -10.18 -28.29
N GLY A 553 16.41 -10.30 -29.19
CA GLY A 553 15.69 -11.54 -29.43
C GLY A 553 14.62 -11.88 -28.39
N ARG A 554 14.44 -11.06 -27.35
CA ARG A 554 13.40 -11.23 -26.33
C ARG A 554 12.29 -10.19 -26.48
N ALA A 555 11.07 -10.59 -26.16
CA ALA A 555 9.92 -9.70 -26.25
C ALA A 555 10.07 -8.47 -25.35
N PHE A 556 10.08 -7.30 -25.98
CA PHE A 556 10.36 -6.01 -25.35
C PHE A 556 9.15 -5.09 -25.40
N LYS A 557 8.51 -4.98 -26.58
CA LYS A 557 7.30 -4.18 -26.77
C LYS A 557 6.26 -4.88 -27.61
N VAL A 558 5.01 -4.45 -27.44
CA VAL A 558 3.86 -4.90 -28.22
C VAL A 558 3.31 -3.71 -29.01
N VAL A 559 2.94 -3.93 -30.27
CA VAL A 559 2.39 -2.89 -31.15
C VAL A 559 1.13 -3.41 -31.81
N LEU A 560 0.08 -2.59 -31.88
CA LEU A 560 -1.15 -2.94 -32.57
C LEU A 560 -0.88 -3.04 -34.09
N GLU A 561 -1.33 -4.11 -34.74
CA GLU A 561 -1.23 -4.23 -36.21
C GLU A 561 -2.44 -3.54 -36.88
N ASP A 562 -2.18 -2.74 -37.92
CA ASP A 562 -3.19 -2.28 -38.86
C ASP A 562 -3.59 -3.44 -39.79
N TRP A 563 -4.85 -3.84 -39.69
CA TRP A 563 -5.43 -4.92 -40.46
C TRP A 563 -5.29 -4.76 -41.98
N SER A 564 -5.39 -3.54 -42.51
CA SER A 564 -5.43 -3.30 -43.94
C SER A 564 -4.06 -3.45 -44.60
N SER A 565 -3.01 -3.13 -43.86
CA SER A 565 -1.63 -3.13 -44.33
C SER A 565 -0.82 -4.32 -43.80
N GLY A 566 -1.19 -4.90 -42.66
CA GLY A 566 -0.40 -5.89 -41.92
C GLY A 566 0.81 -5.28 -41.19
N GLU A 567 0.87 -3.95 -41.10
CA GLU A 567 1.96 -3.18 -40.51
C GLU A 567 1.62 -2.70 -39.10
N GLY A 568 2.63 -2.43 -38.26
CA GLY A 568 2.42 -1.87 -36.92
C GLY A 568 1.92 -0.43 -36.96
N VAL A 569 0.92 -0.09 -36.14
CA VAL A 569 0.45 1.28 -35.97
C VAL A 569 1.48 2.07 -35.18
N ALA A 570 2.19 2.97 -35.86
CA ALA A 570 3.15 3.85 -35.22
C ALA A 570 2.45 4.83 -34.26
N HIS A 571 2.95 4.91 -33.03
CA HIS A 571 2.43 5.82 -32.00
C HIS A 571 3.56 6.28 -31.06
N PRO A 572 3.59 7.54 -30.60
CA PRO A 572 4.64 8.04 -29.71
C PRO A 572 4.68 7.34 -28.34
N ASN A 573 3.52 6.89 -27.87
CA ASN A 573 3.37 6.11 -26.65
C ASN A 573 3.39 4.61 -27.00
N GLU A 574 4.57 4.00 -27.05
CA GLU A 574 4.72 2.56 -27.32
C GLU A 574 4.50 1.73 -26.05
N LEU A 575 3.94 0.51 -26.20
CA LEU A 575 3.76 -0.43 -25.09
C LEU A 575 5.07 -1.18 -24.80
N ILE A 576 6.06 -0.45 -24.29
CA ILE A 576 7.36 -0.97 -23.88
C ILE A 576 7.27 -1.55 -22.47
N MET A 577 7.42 -2.87 -22.35
CA MET A 577 7.12 -3.63 -21.14
C MET A 577 8.36 -3.82 -20.28
N THR A 578 8.89 -2.71 -19.75
CA THR A 578 10.14 -2.69 -18.97
C THR A 578 10.08 -1.88 -17.68
N ARG A 579 8.96 -1.20 -17.38
CA ARG A 579 8.80 -0.50 -16.10
C ARG A 579 8.23 -1.46 -15.07
N PRO A 580 8.97 -1.87 -14.03
CA PRO A 580 8.41 -2.76 -13.03
C PRO A 580 7.26 -2.09 -12.28
N ALA A 581 6.17 -2.82 -12.11
CA ALA A 581 5.07 -2.50 -11.23
C ALA A 581 5.17 -3.29 -9.92
N ALA A 582 5.57 -4.56 -10.02
CA ALA A 582 5.88 -5.42 -8.89
C ALA A 582 7.05 -6.35 -9.26
N GLN A 583 7.93 -6.64 -8.30
CA GLN A 583 9.20 -7.36 -8.54
C GLN A 583 9.42 -8.42 -7.47
N ASN A 584 10.18 -9.47 -7.83
CA ASN A 584 10.42 -10.63 -6.97
C ASN A 584 9.13 -11.27 -6.44
N CYS A 585 8.05 -11.18 -7.20
CA CYS A 585 6.75 -11.68 -6.81
C CYS A 585 6.80 -13.20 -6.67
N ARG A 586 6.19 -13.72 -5.60
CA ARG A 586 6.07 -15.15 -5.29
C ARG A 586 4.72 -15.43 -4.64
N PHE A 587 4.29 -16.69 -4.64
CA PHE A 587 3.16 -17.11 -3.82
C PHE A 587 3.54 -17.12 -2.35
N GLU A 588 2.64 -16.70 -1.47
CA GLU A 588 2.84 -16.76 -0.02
C GLU A 588 2.64 -18.17 0.55
N ASP A 589 1.90 -19.01 -0.18
CA ASP A 589 1.63 -20.40 0.20
C ASP A 589 2.91 -21.23 0.17
N THR A 590 3.18 -22.00 1.22
CA THR A 590 4.40 -22.78 1.37
C THR A 590 4.54 -23.91 0.35
N SER A 591 3.43 -24.45 -0.16
CA SER A 591 3.42 -25.49 -1.19
C SER A 591 3.71 -24.89 -2.57
N LEU A 592 3.17 -23.70 -2.85
CA LEU A 592 3.33 -23.04 -4.14
C LEU A 592 4.60 -22.17 -4.24
N TYR A 593 5.14 -21.69 -3.11
CA TYR A 593 6.33 -20.84 -3.06
C TYR A 593 7.54 -21.47 -3.76
N GLY A 594 7.73 -22.78 -3.58
CA GLY A 594 8.82 -23.55 -4.21
C GLY A 594 8.46 -24.16 -5.57
N ALA A 595 7.20 -24.06 -6.00
CA ALA A 595 6.71 -24.70 -7.22
C ALA A 595 6.97 -23.86 -8.49
N GLN A 596 7.30 -22.57 -8.35
CA GLN A 596 7.57 -21.67 -9.47
C GLN A 596 8.70 -20.67 -9.18
N ALA A 597 9.31 -20.17 -10.26
CA ALA A 597 10.27 -19.08 -10.19
C ALA A 597 9.60 -17.76 -9.74
N PRO A 598 10.34 -16.82 -9.12
CA PRO A 598 9.85 -15.47 -8.92
C PRO A 598 9.53 -14.80 -10.26
N TRP A 599 8.61 -13.85 -10.24
CA TRP A 599 8.24 -13.07 -11.43
C TRP A 599 8.35 -11.58 -11.21
N THR A 600 8.37 -10.84 -12.33
CA THR A 600 8.28 -9.38 -12.34
C THR A 600 7.13 -8.93 -13.23
N GLU A 601 6.22 -8.17 -12.66
CA GLU A 601 5.15 -7.47 -13.38
C GLU A 601 5.72 -6.16 -13.91
N VAL A 602 5.49 -5.91 -15.21
CA VAL A 602 5.96 -4.75 -15.94
C VAL A 602 4.82 -4.07 -16.67
N LEU A 603 4.89 -2.76 -16.74
CA LEU A 603 3.92 -1.91 -17.43
C LEU A 603 4.62 -1.06 -18.50
N PRO A 604 3.86 -0.46 -19.42
CA PRO A 604 4.33 0.55 -20.34
C PRO A 604 4.96 1.74 -19.61
N LYS A 605 5.94 2.35 -20.27
CA LYS A 605 6.50 3.63 -19.84
C LYS A 605 5.61 4.78 -20.30
N GLY A 606 5.12 5.55 -19.34
CA GLY A 606 4.32 6.75 -19.60
C GLY A 606 2.87 6.44 -19.96
N ALA A 607 2.24 7.38 -20.67
CA ALA A 607 0.88 7.23 -21.16
C ALA A 607 0.79 6.05 -22.15
N VAL A 608 -0.40 5.52 -22.32
CA VAL A 608 -0.68 4.46 -23.30
C VAL A 608 -1.04 5.05 -24.67
N PRO A 609 -0.97 4.25 -25.75
CA PRO A 609 -1.43 4.70 -27.06
C PRO A 609 -2.95 4.93 -27.08
N ASN A 610 -3.37 6.14 -27.50
CA ASN A 610 -4.76 6.44 -27.82
C ASN A 610 -4.92 6.44 -29.34
N ILE A 611 -5.59 5.42 -29.87
CA ILE A 611 -5.77 5.25 -31.32
C ILE A 611 -7.27 5.28 -31.60
N GLY A 612 -7.73 6.35 -32.24
CA GLY A 612 -9.14 6.52 -32.60
C GLY A 612 -10.08 6.69 -31.40
N GLY A 613 -9.60 7.25 -30.28
CA GLY A 613 -10.40 7.46 -29.05
C GLY A 613 -10.40 6.28 -28.07
N ILE A 614 -9.65 5.22 -28.37
CA ILE A 614 -9.48 4.04 -27.52
C ILE A 614 -8.06 4.05 -26.95
N ASN A 615 -7.91 3.93 -25.63
CA ASN A 615 -6.60 3.70 -25.02
C ASN A 615 -6.34 2.20 -24.94
N TYR A 616 -5.15 1.78 -25.38
CA TYR A 616 -4.74 0.38 -25.36
C TYR A 616 -3.69 0.13 -24.29
N TYR A 617 -3.93 -0.86 -23.43
CA TYR A 617 -3.05 -1.22 -22.32
C TYR A 617 -2.41 -2.57 -22.58
N CYS A 618 -1.22 -2.75 -22.02
CA CYS A 618 -0.61 -4.05 -21.84
C CYS A 618 -0.02 -4.09 -20.44
N GLU A 619 -0.15 -5.22 -19.75
CA GLU A 619 0.68 -5.61 -18.62
C GLU A 619 1.53 -6.81 -19.06
N GLY A 620 2.76 -6.87 -18.61
CA GLY A 620 3.72 -7.89 -18.97
C GLY A 620 4.14 -8.59 -17.69
N ILE A 621 4.20 -9.91 -17.70
CA ILE A 621 4.66 -10.66 -16.54
C ILE A 621 5.81 -11.54 -16.97
N ARG A 622 7.01 -11.15 -16.55
CA ARG A 622 8.26 -11.79 -16.94
C ARG A 622 8.61 -12.88 -15.93
N MET A 623 8.80 -14.10 -16.43
CA MET A 623 9.01 -15.31 -15.65
C MET A 623 10.02 -16.21 -16.35
N GLY A 624 11.26 -16.20 -15.89
CA GLY A 624 12.32 -17.00 -16.50
C GLY A 624 12.35 -16.74 -18.00
N THR A 625 12.13 -17.78 -18.80
CA THR A 625 12.24 -17.74 -20.28
C THR A 625 11.04 -17.17 -21.04
N TYR A 626 9.96 -16.74 -20.37
CA TYR A 626 8.75 -16.26 -21.05
C TYR A 626 8.19 -14.98 -20.44
N VAL A 627 7.30 -14.33 -21.21
CA VAL A 627 6.49 -13.20 -20.74
C VAL A 627 5.03 -13.46 -21.03
N GLN A 628 4.16 -13.25 -20.05
CA GLN A 628 2.73 -13.18 -20.28
C GLN A 628 2.34 -11.73 -20.58
N PHE A 629 1.68 -11.48 -21.70
CA PHE A 629 1.06 -10.20 -22.01
C PHE A 629 -0.42 -10.23 -21.65
N GLN A 630 -0.86 -9.32 -20.79
CA GLN A 630 -2.27 -9.06 -20.54
C GLN A 630 -2.66 -7.77 -21.24
N LEU A 631 -3.41 -7.89 -22.33
CA LEU A 631 -3.84 -6.78 -23.16
C LEU A 631 -5.21 -6.30 -22.71
N GLY A 632 -5.46 -5.00 -22.73
CA GLY A 632 -6.75 -4.40 -22.37
C GLY A 632 -6.98 -3.08 -23.09
N TYR A 633 -8.19 -2.53 -22.96
CA TYR A 633 -8.52 -1.22 -23.50
C TYR A 633 -9.62 -0.52 -22.69
N ASP A 634 -9.67 0.79 -22.80
CA ASP A 634 -10.80 1.62 -22.38
C ASP A 634 -11.09 2.69 -23.45
N TRP A 635 -12.25 3.36 -23.33
CA TRP A 635 -12.64 4.43 -24.24
C TRP A 635 -13.38 5.53 -23.51
N ASP A 636 -13.29 6.73 -24.05
CA ASP A 636 -14.05 7.87 -23.56
C ASP A 636 -15.49 7.82 -24.08
N THR A 637 -16.44 7.61 -23.16
CA THR A 637 -17.86 7.53 -23.48
C THR A 637 -18.46 8.84 -23.97
N THR A 638 -17.79 9.98 -23.79
CA THR A 638 -18.27 11.27 -24.32
C THR A 638 -17.99 11.43 -25.81
N THR A 639 -16.88 10.88 -26.30
CA THR A 639 -16.49 10.88 -27.71
C THR A 639 -16.94 9.62 -28.45
N MET A 640 -17.18 8.54 -27.71
CA MET A 640 -17.67 7.25 -28.18
C MET A 640 -18.78 6.73 -27.24
N PRO A 641 -20.02 7.24 -27.37
CA PRO A 641 -21.13 7.01 -26.42
C PRO A 641 -21.72 5.61 -26.48
N SER A 642 -21.57 4.93 -27.60
CA SER A 642 -21.84 3.50 -27.68
C SER A 642 -20.56 2.76 -27.39
N ASN A 643 -20.71 1.62 -26.73
CA ASN A 643 -19.63 0.66 -26.65
C ASN A 643 -19.06 0.42 -28.07
N PRO A 644 -17.73 0.47 -28.29
CA PRO A 644 -17.12 0.15 -29.58
C PRO A 644 -17.47 -1.28 -30.10
N PHE A 645 -18.23 -2.06 -29.35
CA PHE A 645 -18.77 -3.36 -29.76
C PHE A 645 -19.97 -3.21 -30.73
N GLY A 646 -19.72 -3.28 -32.04
CA GLY A 646 -20.74 -3.29 -33.11
C GLY A 646 -20.64 -2.07 -34.04
N ASP A 647 -21.20 -2.15 -35.26
CA ASP A 647 -20.86 -1.33 -36.44
C ASP A 647 -21.06 0.19 -36.44
N PRO A 648 -20.05 1.08 -36.12
CA PRO A 648 -20.05 2.47 -36.51
C PRO A 648 -19.07 2.70 -37.69
N GLN A 649 -19.60 2.61 -38.91
CA GLN A 649 -18.92 3.03 -40.14
C GLN A 649 -18.06 4.30 -39.95
N GLY A 650 -16.81 4.24 -40.41
CA GLY A 650 -15.94 5.42 -40.56
C GLY A 650 -15.07 5.76 -39.36
N LYS A 651 -15.05 4.94 -38.30
CA LYS A 651 -14.08 5.04 -37.22
C LYS A 651 -13.32 3.72 -37.14
N ASN A 652 -11.98 3.76 -37.12
CA ASN A 652 -11.09 2.58 -37.02
C ASN A 652 -11.20 1.87 -35.65
N SER A 653 -12.41 1.78 -35.10
CA SER A 653 -12.72 1.55 -33.70
C SER A 653 -13.76 0.44 -33.60
N TYR A 654 -13.25 -0.78 -33.64
CA TYR A 654 -13.93 -2.03 -33.28
C TYR A 654 -12.87 -2.86 -32.57
N MET A 655 -13.13 -3.95 -31.86
CA MET A 655 -13.40 -5.26 -32.47
C MET A 655 -12.91 -5.49 -33.92
N VAL A 656 -11.96 -4.70 -34.45
CA VAL A 656 -11.08 -5.18 -35.52
C VAL A 656 -10.40 -6.35 -34.83
N PRO A 657 -10.52 -7.56 -35.37
CA PRO A 657 -9.81 -8.67 -34.79
C PRO A 657 -8.34 -8.20 -34.62
N HIS A 658 -7.87 -8.03 -33.38
CA HIS A 658 -6.58 -7.37 -33.14
C HIS A 658 -5.48 -8.40 -33.29
N LYS A 659 -4.54 -8.08 -34.17
CA LYS A 659 -3.23 -8.71 -34.15
C LYS A 659 -2.28 -7.78 -33.43
N TRP A 660 -1.35 -8.39 -32.73
CA TRP A 660 -0.31 -7.66 -32.05
C TRP A 660 1.02 -8.13 -32.56
N LEU A 661 1.88 -7.17 -32.87
CA LEU A 661 3.25 -7.39 -33.26
C LEU A 661 4.12 -7.34 -32.02
N ILE A 662 4.97 -8.33 -31.84
CA ILE A 662 5.93 -8.38 -30.74
C ILE A 662 7.30 -8.07 -31.29
N TYR A 663 7.94 -7.05 -30.73
CA TYR A 663 9.28 -6.63 -31.12
C TYR A 663 10.27 -6.83 -29.97
N ASP A 664 11.53 -7.05 -30.33
CA ASP A 664 12.64 -6.94 -29.40
C ASP A 664 13.11 -5.48 -29.22
N ASN A 665 14.12 -5.30 -28.36
CA ASN A 665 14.70 -3.99 -28.06
C ASN A 665 15.45 -3.34 -29.24
N ALA A 666 15.79 -4.11 -30.28
CA ALA A 666 16.44 -3.64 -31.50
C ALA A 666 15.43 -3.29 -32.60
N GLY A 667 14.13 -3.49 -32.35
CA GLY A 667 13.05 -3.27 -33.32
C GLY A 667 12.86 -4.45 -34.29
N THR A 668 13.43 -5.61 -34.00
CA THR A 668 13.22 -6.84 -34.78
C THR A 668 11.85 -7.42 -34.45
N LEU A 669 11.05 -7.71 -35.47
CA LEU A 669 9.77 -8.40 -35.30
C LEU A 669 10.04 -9.87 -34.89
N LEU A 670 9.63 -10.24 -33.68
CA LEU A 670 9.75 -11.60 -33.16
C LEU A 670 8.55 -12.47 -33.53
N GLY A 671 7.36 -11.88 -33.64
CA GLY A 671 6.20 -12.57 -34.17
C GLY A 671 4.89 -11.84 -33.98
N ARG A 672 3.81 -12.54 -34.33
CA ARG A 672 2.45 -12.02 -34.39
C ARG A 672 1.55 -12.80 -33.44
N ILE A 673 0.76 -12.08 -32.65
CA ILE A 673 -0.34 -12.64 -31.87
C ILE A 673 -1.57 -12.70 -32.77
N GLU A 674 -1.86 -13.90 -33.29
CA GLU A 674 -2.98 -14.17 -34.20
C GLU A 674 -3.45 -15.64 -34.09
N GLN A 675 -4.61 -15.97 -34.66
CA GLN A 675 -5.04 -17.35 -34.85
C GLN A 675 -4.14 -18.05 -35.89
N PRO A 676 -4.01 -19.40 -35.86
CA PRO A 676 -3.13 -20.13 -36.77
C PRO A 676 -3.44 -19.98 -38.27
N ASN A 677 -4.65 -19.55 -38.61
CA ASN A 677 -5.07 -19.25 -39.99
C ASN A 677 -4.75 -17.80 -40.41
N GLY A 678 -3.97 -17.07 -39.60
CA GLY A 678 -3.65 -15.65 -39.81
C GLY A 678 -4.85 -14.72 -39.59
N GLN A 679 -5.98 -15.22 -39.09
CA GLN A 679 -7.07 -14.37 -38.63
C GLN A 679 -6.77 -13.88 -37.22
N PRO A 680 -7.35 -12.78 -36.76
CA PRO A 680 -6.98 -12.28 -35.44
C PRO A 680 -7.82 -12.93 -34.33
N LEU A 681 -7.46 -12.70 -33.07
CA LEU A 681 -7.98 -13.50 -31.95
C LEU A 681 -9.52 -13.49 -31.83
N ASN A 682 -10.18 -12.37 -32.18
CA ASN A 682 -11.61 -12.15 -31.96
C ASN A 682 -12.41 -12.05 -33.27
N THR A 683 -12.36 -13.07 -34.13
CA THR A 683 -13.13 -13.06 -35.39
C THR A 683 -14.64 -13.17 -35.16
N THR A 684 -15.43 -12.68 -36.12
CA THR A 684 -16.89 -12.85 -36.12
C THR A 684 -17.32 -14.32 -36.15
N ALA A 685 -16.48 -15.19 -36.73
CA ALA A 685 -16.68 -16.63 -36.87
C ALA A 685 -16.36 -17.44 -35.60
N SER A 686 -15.68 -16.85 -34.61
CA SER A 686 -15.34 -17.53 -33.36
C SER A 686 -16.62 -17.83 -32.54
N PRO A 687 -16.81 -19.06 -32.05
CA PRO A 687 -17.97 -19.40 -31.21
C PRO A 687 -17.92 -18.68 -29.86
N VAL A 688 -19.07 -18.23 -29.37
CA VAL A 688 -19.20 -17.49 -28.09
C VAL A 688 -19.02 -18.36 -26.84
N SER A 689 -19.11 -19.68 -26.99
CA SER A 689 -19.01 -20.64 -25.89
C SER A 689 -18.34 -21.92 -26.36
N TRP A 690 -17.60 -22.59 -25.47
CA TRP A 690 -17.06 -23.92 -25.75
C TRP A 690 -18.19 -24.93 -25.99
N SER A 691 -18.04 -25.76 -27.02
CA SER A 691 -19.01 -26.80 -27.39
C SER A 691 -18.37 -28.18 -27.54
N GLY A 692 -17.15 -28.37 -27.02
CA GLY A 692 -16.40 -29.62 -27.12
C GLY A 692 -16.50 -30.50 -25.87
N THR A 693 -15.79 -31.63 -25.87
CA THR A 693 -15.77 -32.60 -24.76
C THR A 693 -15.17 -32.00 -23.50
N LEU A 694 -15.67 -32.43 -22.33
CA LEU A 694 -15.16 -32.07 -21.01
C LEU A 694 -14.46 -33.29 -20.36
N ASP A 695 -13.47 -33.05 -19.49
CA ASP A 695 -12.65 -34.08 -18.82
C ASP A 695 -13.35 -34.81 -17.64
N GLY A 696 -14.66 -34.60 -17.45
CA GLY A 696 -15.41 -35.13 -16.31
C GLY A 696 -15.36 -34.28 -15.04
N ARG A 697 -14.53 -33.22 -15.01
CA ARG A 697 -14.50 -32.18 -13.95
C ARG A 697 -14.98 -30.82 -14.45
N ALA A 698 -15.72 -30.81 -15.56
CA ALA A 698 -16.20 -29.63 -16.27
C ALA A 698 -15.12 -28.80 -16.99
N ASN A 699 -13.94 -29.36 -17.28
CA ASN A 699 -12.88 -28.64 -18.01
C ASN A 699 -12.91 -28.92 -19.52
N PRO A 700 -12.85 -27.88 -20.37
CA PRO A 700 -12.69 -28.02 -21.83
C PRO A 700 -11.47 -28.86 -22.24
N MET A 701 -11.71 -29.96 -22.95
CA MET A 701 -10.63 -30.73 -23.58
C MET A 701 -10.23 -30.13 -24.92
N VAL A 702 -9.36 -29.11 -24.88
CA VAL A 702 -8.78 -28.50 -26.07
C VAL A 702 -7.67 -29.40 -26.61
N THR A 703 -7.76 -29.79 -27.89
CA THR A 703 -6.73 -30.60 -28.55
C THR A 703 -6.24 -29.92 -29.81
N ALA A 704 -5.16 -30.41 -30.41
CA ALA A 704 -4.72 -29.93 -31.72
C ALA A 704 -5.81 -30.02 -32.80
N ALA A 705 -6.73 -30.98 -32.68
CA ALA A 705 -7.87 -31.19 -33.57
C ALA A 705 -9.14 -30.42 -33.15
N ASN A 706 -9.20 -29.93 -31.91
CA ASN A 706 -10.34 -29.22 -31.34
C ASN A 706 -9.85 -27.98 -30.58
N LYS A 707 -9.29 -27.02 -31.32
CA LYS A 707 -8.78 -25.75 -30.78
C LYS A 707 -9.94 -24.81 -30.48
N TRP A 708 -9.89 -24.15 -29.33
CA TRP A 708 -10.87 -23.13 -28.96
C TRP A 708 -10.23 -21.75 -28.92
N TYR A 709 -10.93 -20.77 -29.47
CA TYR A 709 -10.56 -19.36 -29.45
C TYR A 709 -11.78 -18.56 -28.97
N PRO A 710 -11.78 -18.07 -27.73
CA PRO A 710 -12.93 -17.39 -27.17
C PRO A 710 -13.24 -16.09 -27.92
N LYS A 711 -14.53 -15.72 -27.97
CA LYS A 711 -15.03 -14.48 -28.57
C LYS A 711 -15.32 -13.46 -27.47
N GLY A 712 -14.94 -12.20 -27.70
CA GLY A 712 -15.51 -11.06 -26.98
C GLY A 712 -14.90 -10.66 -25.63
N THR A 713 -13.61 -10.91 -25.36
CA THR A 713 -13.03 -10.48 -24.08
C THR A 713 -12.47 -9.04 -24.17
N VAL A 714 -12.81 -8.22 -23.17
CA VAL A 714 -12.32 -6.83 -22.99
C VAL A 714 -10.83 -6.80 -22.59
N ARG A 715 -10.33 -7.95 -22.16
CA ARG A 715 -8.94 -8.22 -21.79
C ARG A 715 -8.52 -9.58 -22.33
N SER A 716 -7.28 -9.74 -22.75
CA SER A 716 -6.75 -11.04 -23.19
C SER A 716 -5.37 -11.29 -22.61
N GLY A 717 -5.19 -12.41 -21.91
CA GLY A 717 -3.89 -12.90 -21.47
C GLY A 717 -3.28 -13.83 -22.51
N ILE A 718 -2.08 -13.52 -23.01
CA ILE A 718 -1.30 -14.33 -23.95
C ILE A 718 0.04 -14.65 -23.33
N ILE A 719 0.39 -15.92 -23.26
CA ILE A 719 1.74 -16.34 -22.87
C ILE A 719 2.61 -16.34 -24.12
N TRP A 720 3.61 -15.46 -24.16
CA TRP A 720 4.59 -15.38 -25.21
C TRP A 720 5.92 -16.01 -24.80
N ARG A 721 6.44 -16.86 -25.68
CA ARG A 721 7.78 -17.45 -25.58
C ARG A 721 8.57 -16.99 -26.78
N SER A 722 9.78 -16.48 -26.55
CA SER A 722 10.57 -15.90 -27.63
C SER A 722 11.24 -16.96 -28.52
N HIS A 723 11.28 -18.23 -28.09
CA HIS A 723 11.87 -19.36 -28.83
C HIS A 723 11.02 -20.65 -28.73
N ALA A 724 11.60 -21.81 -29.08
CA ALA A 724 10.91 -23.07 -29.38
C ALA A 724 9.88 -23.53 -28.32
N GLU A 725 8.86 -24.29 -28.77
CA GLU A 725 7.80 -24.79 -27.88
C GLU A 725 8.39 -25.57 -26.69
N PRO A 726 7.93 -25.29 -25.45
CA PRO A 726 8.35 -26.10 -24.32
C PRO A 726 7.87 -27.54 -24.51
N PRO A 727 8.66 -28.54 -24.11
CA PRO A 727 8.18 -29.91 -24.10
C PRO A 727 6.90 -30.04 -23.26
N ALA A 728 5.93 -30.79 -23.78
CA ALA A 728 4.64 -30.99 -23.12
C ALA A 728 4.81 -31.63 -21.73
N TYR A 729 4.17 -31.04 -20.72
CA TYR A 729 4.10 -31.64 -19.39
C TYR A 729 3.18 -32.87 -19.40
N SER A 730 3.54 -33.90 -18.64
CA SER A 730 2.61 -35.01 -18.43
C SER A 730 1.40 -34.55 -17.62
N GLN A 731 0.23 -35.15 -17.85
CA GLN A 731 -0.97 -34.82 -17.08
C GLN A 731 -0.78 -35.05 -15.57
N GLN A 732 0.01 -36.07 -15.20
CA GLN A 732 0.35 -36.37 -13.81
C GLN A 732 1.27 -35.30 -13.20
N ASP A 733 2.22 -34.77 -13.97
CA ASP A 733 3.09 -33.67 -13.55
C ASP A 733 2.32 -32.39 -13.24
N ILE A 734 1.26 -32.12 -14.02
CA ILE A 734 0.34 -31.01 -13.81
C ILE A 734 -0.47 -31.25 -12.52
N TRP A 735 -1.10 -32.42 -12.36
CA TRP A 735 -1.90 -32.73 -11.17
C TRP A 735 -1.12 -32.70 -9.86
N ASN A 736 0.16 -33.06 -9.88
CA ASN A 736 1.00 -33.03 -8.69
C ASN A 736 1.40 -31.61 -8.24
N ARG A 737 1.25 -30.59 -9.11
CA ARG A 737 1.79 -29.24 -8.90
C ARG A 737 0.73 -28.13 -8.93
N VAL A 738 -0.41 -28.37 -9.56
CA VAL A 738 -1.51 -27.39 -9.65
C VAL A 738 -2.60 -27.75 -8.64
N PRO A 739 -3.05 -26.79 -7.79
CA PRO A 739 -4.22 -27.02 -6.95
C PRO A 739 -5.44 -27.37 -7.82
N THR A 740 -6.02 -28.55 -7.59
CA THR A 740 -7.28 -28.96 -8.24
C THR A 740 -8.41 -28.92 -7.24
N TYR A 741 -9.60 -28.50 -7.67
CA TYR A 741 -10.80 -28.65 -6.84
C TYR A 741 -11.10 -30.13 -6.59
N ASP A 742 -11.35 -30.48 -5.32
CA ASP A 742 -11.73 -31.84 -4.90
C ASP A 742 -13.21 -32.17 -5.18
N VAL A 743 -13.99 -31.23 -5.72
CA VAL A 743 -15.45 -31.37 -5.90
C VAL A 743 -15.87 -31.04 -7.33
N ALA A 744 -16.67 -31.91 -7.93
CA ALA A 744 -17.39 -31.61 -9.16
C ALA A 744 -18.42 -30.51 -8.89
N VAL A 745 -18.24 -29.32 -9.49
CA VAL A 745 -19.18 -28.21 -9.31
C VAL A 745 -20.45 -28.46 -10.16
N PRO A 746 -21.65 -28.54 -9.55
CA PRO A 746 -22.88 -29.00 -10.23
C PRO A 746 -23.62 -27.92 -11.04
N PHE A 747 -23.05 -26.72 -11.17
CA PHE A 747 -23.60 -25.61 -11.96
C PHE A 747 -22.57 -25.24 -13.04
N GLY A 748 -23.00 -24.72 -14.18
CA GLY A 748 -22.20 -24.43 -15.38
C GLY A 748 -21.11 -23.36 -15.23
N SER A 749 -20.32 -23.41 -14.15
CA SER A 749 -19.05 -22.72 -13.97
C SER A 749 -18.01 -23.45 -14.82
N GLN A 750 -17.63 -22.84 -15.95
CA GLN A 750 -16.56 -23.33 -16.82
C GLN A 750 -15.24 -22.75 -16.30
N GLY A 751 -14.76 -23.26 -15.17
CA GLY A 751 -13.54 -22.75 -14.54
C GLY A 751 -12.55 -23.86 -14.24
N ALA A 752 -11.56 -24.08 -15.12
CA ALA A 752 -10.17 -24.26 -14.70
C ALA A 752 -9.16 -24.34 -15.86
N ALA A 753 -8.03 -23.68 -15.60
CA ALA A 753 -6.63 -24.04 -15.84
C ALA A 753 -6.20 -24.58 -17.22
N SER A 754 -5.80 -23.66 -18.11
CA SER A 754 -4.72 -23.94 -19.04
C SER A 754 -3.39 -23.50 -18.41
N VAL A 755 -2.69 -24.40 -17.73
CA VAL A 755 -1.29 -24.16 -17.31
C VAL A 755 -0.34 -24.57 -18.44
N ASN A 756 -0.47 -23.90 -19.58
CA ASN A 756 0.48 -24.02 -20.67
C ASN A 756 1.79 -23.34 -20.24
N GLY A 757 2.64 -24.05 -19.46
CA GLY A 757 3.91 -23.54 -18.94
C GLY A 757 4.12 -23.61 -17.44
N GLY A 758 3.19 -24.18 -16.66
CA GLY A 758 3.33 -24.26 -15.20
C GLY A 758 3.14 -22.94 -14.44
N ASP A 759 2.63 -21.89 -15.10
CA ASP A 759 2.21 -20.65 -14.43
C ASP A 759 0.88 -20.86 -13.71
N LEU A 760 0.93 -21.02 -12.38
CA LEU A 760 -0.25 -21.29 -11.57
C LEU A 760 -1.24 -20.12 -11.53
N ARG A 761 -0.83 -18.90 -11.94
CA ARG A 761 -1.70 -17.71 -11.98
C ARG A 761 -2.70 -17.76 -13.12
N ALA A 762 -2.37 -18.46 -14.22
CA ALA A 762 -3.33 -18.74 -15.29
C ALA A 762 -4.48 -19.67 -14.85
N GLY A 763 -4.40 -20.24 -13.64
CA GLY A 763 -5.44 -21.06 -13.01
C GLY A 763 -6.33 -20.32 -12.02
N THR A 764 -6.03 -19.07 -11.63
CA THR A 764 -6.73 -18.36 -10.54
C THR A 764 -7.61 -17.23 -11.07
N GLY A 765 -8.67 -17.57 -11.81
CA GLY A 765 -9.72 -16.62 -12.18
C GLY A 765 -10.45 -16.10 -10.93
N GLU A 766 -10.38 -14.78 -10.71
CA GLU A 766 -11.37 -13.89 -10.06
C GLU A 766 -12.30 -14.35 -8.92
N GLN A 767 -11.93 -15.32 -8.09
CA GLN A 767 -12.73 -15.68 -6.90
C GLN A 767 -12.03 -15.58 -5.55
N LEU A 768 -10.85 -14.96 -5.45
CA LEU A 768 -10.20 -14.71 -4.16
C LEU A 768 -9.95 -13.22 -3.92
N THR A 769 -11.02 -12.44 -3.83
CA THR A 769 -10.95 -11.09 -3.26
C THR A 769 -10.72 -11.08 -1.74
N ARG A 770 -10.50 -12.21 -1.06
CA ARG A 770 -10.40 -12.23 0.43
C ARG A 770 -9.44 -13.21 1.11
N LEU A 771 -8.45 -13.83 0.45
CA LEU A 771 -7.59 -14.80 1.17
C LEU A 771 -6.09 -14.85 0.83
N ILE A 772 -5.54 -13.88 0.09
CA ILE A 772 -4.08 -13.72 -0.04
C ILE A 772 -3.75 -12.26 0.26
N HIS A 773 -2.96 -12.03 1.29
CA HIS A 773 -2.63 -10.69 1.80
C HIS A 773 -1.50 -10.06 0.97
N GLN A 774 -1.69 -9.89 -0.34
CA GLN A 774 -0.78 -9.06 -1.13
C GLN A 774 -1.03 -7.58 -0.80
N LYS A 775 -0.06 -6.92 -0.18
CA LYS A 775 -0.04 -5.45 -0.06
C LYS A 775 0.38 -4.83 -1.41
N CYS A 776 -0.59 -4.50 -2.26
CA CYS A 776 -0.54 -3.37 -3.20
C CYS A 776 -1.97 -2.92 -3.59
N PRO A 777 -2.17 -1.62 -3.90
CA PRO A 777 -3.46 -0.95 -3.80
C PRO A 777 -4.46 -1.33 -4.90
N GLU A 778 -5.72 -1.22 -4.50
CA GLU A 778 -6.94 -1.68 -5.16
C GLU A 778 -7.18 -1.12 -6.57
N GLY A 779 -7.73 -1.97 -7.42
CA GLY A 779 -8.44 -1.58 -8.64
C GLY A 779 -8.17 -2.52 -9.80
N LEU A 780 -9.26 -2.98 -10.46
CA LEU A 780 -9.36 -3.66 -11.76
C LEU A 780 -9.89 -5.11 -11.70
N ALA A 781 -11.19 -5.23 -11.42
CA ALA A 781 -11.98 -6.44 -11.61
C ALA A 781 -12.47 -6.61 -13.06
N GLY A 782 -12.47 -7.84 -13.55
CA GLY A 782 -13.13 -8.40 -14.73
C GLY A 782 -12.18 -9.16 -15.69
N VAL A 783 -12.13 -10.50 -15.61
CA VAL A 783 -11.40 -11.39 -16.54
C VAL A 783 -12.33 -12.49 -17.05
N ALA A 784 -12.32 -12.66 -18.37
CA ALA A 784 -12.81 -13.83 -19.10
C ALA A 784 -11.67 -14.36 -19.98
#